data_AF-A0A534VZW2-F1
#
_entry.id   AF-A0A534VZW2-F1
#
_cell.length_a   1.000
_cell.length_b   1.000
_cell.length_c   1.000
_cell.angle_alpha   90.00
_cell.angle_beta   90.00
_cell.angle_gamma   90.00
#
_symmetry.space_group_name_H-M   'P 1'
#
loop_
_entity.id
_entity.type
_entity.pdbx_description
1 polymer ?
#
loop_
_entity_poly.entity_id
_entity_poly.type
_entity_poly.pdbx_seq_one_letter_code
_entity_poly.pdbx_strand_id
1 'polypeptide(L)'
;MGEPSTGRLPDTAAEQAPTARLELRKPADDELRRSEREYRALFENARDAILIVDPKDEMVVDANHHACELYGFPRAELVGAPVDRLWRDPAADRGRLREAEQGQGGAYESRHARKDGSEIVVDVTAGPLEYRGRRALWTSIRDVSDRIRVVEALRTSEERYRLLFDASPQAMWVFDAETLRFLAVNDAAVKRYGYSREQFLRMTILDIRPPEDVPGVNDRLQRLAEGAPASPNIWRHRKANGELLDVEVTSHAIDLSGRKARLVVSIDVTERLRAEEKLWHAAFYDALTGLPNRALFMERLGMALERAKGRGRGGFAVLFLDLDRFKVVNDSLGHRAGDQLLIQISRRLERTRRAGDTVARLGGDEFAVLVEGVENASDAARVAERVQRELSMPFDIDGQEVFTSTSIGIALGGAPNSVRPEDMLRDADTAMYRAKGMGIAKHAVFDVTMHDRAVAVLQLENDLRRAIERGELRVQYQPIVALGSGRIVGFEALARWQHRQRGTVAPSEFIPLAEETGVIGSLGRWVMQEACTQMRRLQANFPRAPALTLAVNISGRQVLQPDLVEQIDDTLRATGLDARSLRLEITESVLVENAAAATRCLTRLRQLGLQLCIDDFGTGYSSLSYLHRLPIDLLKIDSSFVRTMGSDEKNRRIVETILLLGRNLGVEVVAEGVETAAQATALHRLGCGFVQGFLFSHPLDIDAAAALVSGDASEFPAPPQQACDRVHGVGPGARRVQDRLAGAAEPAVAAHGGSGRGRGRKVRDVRRGGEGTRRKARPGGGQGADRAVRRAPQRRRAVRDQAAPRAGSQGEGADAGAMVRQGPARHGAGPERRGDEEVLRAEQVADGRQVVRRDQGAHRDLPEAAEGARSADQGRRRPEAEARRADHPGAAEPSPRGGGRHRPFARAGECARDHR
;
A
#
# COMPACT_ATOMS: atom_id res chain seq x y z
N MET A 1 89.55 30.12 -15.72
CA MET A 1 90.49 31.24 -15.98
C MET A 1 89.91 32.44 -15.27
N GLY A 2 90.58 33.11 -14.34
CA GLY A 2 91.96 32.99 -13.87
C GLY A 2 92.37 34.34 -13.28
N GLU A 3 92.47 34.43 -11.95
CA GLU A 3 93.32 35.43 -11.28
C GLU A 3 94.80 35.23 -11.74
N PRO A 4 95.74 36.21 -11.59
CA PRO A 4 95.84 37.11 -10.42
C PRO A 4 96.55 38.48 -10.62
N SER A 5 96.94 39.08 -9.48
CA SER A 5 98.19 39.86 -9.25
C SER A 5 98.22 41.34 -9.68
N THR A 6 98.16 42.33 -8.77
CA THR A 6 99.15 42.85 -7.76
C THR A 6 100.15 43.87 -8.31
N GLY A 7 100.40 44.98 -7.59
CA GLY A 7 101.71 45.65 -7.68
C GLY A 7 101.85 47.13 -7.27
N ARG A 8 102.31 47.36 -6.04
CA ARG A 8 103.40 48.29 -5.64
C ARG A 8 103.30 49.83 -5.83
N LEU A 9 103.26 50.51 -4.68
CA LEU A 9 104.08 51.69 -4.33
C LEU A 9 105.60 51.33 -4.35
N PRO A 10 106.58 52.26 -4.48
CA PRO A 10 107.04 53.05 -3.31
C PRO A 10 107.66 54.46 -3.55
N ASP A 11 107.74 55.23 -2.46
CA ASP A 11 108.80 56.15 -1.98
C ASP A 11 109.64 57.04 -2.92
N THR A 12 109.80 58.32 -2.53
CA THR A 12 111.06 58.77 -1.90
C THR A 12 111.00 60.17 -1.24
N ALA A 13 111.80 60.27 -0.16
CA ALA A 13 112.31 61.41 0.61
C ALA A 13 112.54 62.73 -0.16
N ALA A 14 112.23 63.94 0.33
CA ALA A 14 112.50 64.61 1.62
C ALA A 14 113.86 65.37 1.68
N GLU A 15 113.83 66.70 1.75
CA GLU A 15 114.92 67.54 2.29
C GLU A 15 114.45 68.89 2.88
N GLN A 16 114.95 69.14 4.11
CA GLN A 16 115.45 70.40 4.68
C GLN A 16 114.58 71.69 4.78
N ALA A 17 114.28 72.06 6.03
CA ALA A 17 114.04 73.44 6.52
C ALA A 17 115.41 74.12 6.86
N PRO A 18 115.54 75.37 7.40
CA PRO A 18 114.51 76.26 7.98
C PRO A 18 114.65 77.79 7.71
N THR A 19 113.64 78.60 8.10
CA THR A 19 113.73 79.63 9.18
C THR A 19 112.58 80.67 9.22
N ALA A 20 112.21 81.03 10.46
CA ALA A 20 111.73 82.35 10.93
C ALA A 20 110.36 82.94 10.49
N ARG A 21 109.39 82.77 11.42
CA ARG A 21 108.42 83.78 11.91
C ARG A 21 107.39 84.41 10.96
N LEU A 22 106.18 83.85 11.01
CA LEU A 22 104.96 84.63 11.26
C LEU A 22 103.89 83.76 11.94
N GLU A 23 103.97 83.65 13.26
CA GLU A 23 102.97 82.99 14.11
C GLU A 23 101.85 83.96 14.54
N LEU A 24 100.73 83.39 14.98
CA LEU A 24 99.56 83.97 15.67
C LEU A 24 98.24 84.07 14.88
N ARG A 25 97.68 82.92 14.44
CA ARG A 25 96.21 82.79 14.23
C ARG A 25 95.56 81.39 14.15
N LYS A 26 96.27 80.28 14.42
CA LYS A 26 95.77 78.91 14.06
C LYS A 26 95.06 78.03 15.12
N PRO A 27 95.31 78.09 16.45
CA PRO A 27 94.88 76.99 17.33
C PRO A 27 93.37 76.86 17.59
N ALA A 28 92.59 77.94 17.49
CA ALA A 28 91.14 77.90 17.76
C ALA A 28 90.32 77.23 16.64
N ASP A 29 90.76 77.34 15.39
CA ASP A 29 90.05 76.76 14.23
C ASP A 29 90.12 75.23 14.24
N ASP A 30 91.22 74.63 14.69
CA ASP A 30 91.43 73.18 14.65
C ASP A 30 90.63 72.44 15.73
N GLU A 31 90.43 73.04 16.90
CA GLU A 31 89.57 72.47 17.97
C GLU A 31 88.08 72.55 17.61
N LEU A 32 87.63 73.67 17.02
CA LEU A 32 86.29 73.80 16.47
C LEU A 32 86.02 72.79 15.34
N ARG A 33 86.98 72.62 14.42
CA ARG A 33 86.91 71.62 13.33
C ARG A 33 86.86 70.18 13.84
N ARG A 34 87.50 69.89 14.98
CA ARG A 34 87.43 68.57 15.62
C ARG A 34 86.06 68.33 16.22
N SER A 35 85.56 69.28 17.01
CA SER A 35 84.22 69.18 17.63
C SER A 35 83.10 69.06 16.58
N GLU A 36 83.14 69.83 15.48
CA GLU A 36 82.14 69.73 14.40
C GLU A 36 82.17 68.36 13.70
N ARG A 37 83.36 67.74 13.55
CA ARG A 37 83.50 66.38 12.99
C ARG A 37 82.96 65.30 13.93
N GLU A 38 83.28 65.39 15.22
CA GLU A 38 82.82 64.43 16.24
C GLU A 38 81.28 64.51 16.40
N TYR A 39 80.71 65.73 16.46
CA TYR A 39 79.26 65.94 16.43
C TYR A 39 78.62 65.34 15.17
N ARG A 40 79.13 65.67 13.97
CA ARG A 40 78.52 65.21 12.70
C ARG A 40 78.60 63.69 12.58
N ALA A 41 79.68 63.06 13.05
CA ALA A 41 79.78 61.61 13.09
C ALA A 41 78.73 60.97 14.02
N LEU A 42 78.46 61.53 15.19
CA LEU A 42 77.44 61.01 16.10
C LEU A 42 76.01 61.24 15.60
N PHE A 43 75.74 62.41 15.02
CA PHE A 43 74.43 62.80 14.49
C PHE A 43 74.03 61.96 13.27
N GLU A 44 74.94 61.74 12.32
CA GLU A 44 74.68 60.97 11.10
C GLU A 44 74.63 59.46 11.34
N ASN A 45 75.33 58.92 12.35
CA ASN A 45 75.30 57.49 12.71
C ASN A 45 74.24 57.14 13.78
N ALA A 46 73.41 58.09 14.22
CA ALA A 46 72.34 57.82 15.17
C ALA A 46 71.21 57.01 14.51
N ARG A 47 70.81 55.88 15.09
CA ARG A 47 69.87 54.91 14.47
C ARG A 47 68.44 55.43 14.26
N ASP A 48 68.02 56.41 15.04
CA ASP A 48 66.71 57.03 14.88
C ASP A 48 66.80 58.21 13.87
N ALA A 49 65.68 58.58 13.27
CA ALA A 49 65.62 59.81 12.47
C ALA A 49 65.73 61.01 13.41
N ILE A 50 66.75 61.86 13.23
CA ILE A 50 66.95 63.06 14.05
C ILE A 50 66.78 64.32 13.23
N LEU A 51 65.92 65.23 13.71
CA LEU A 51 65.83 66.61 13.26
C LEU A 51 66.34 67.54 14.37
N ILE A 52 66.90 68.67 13.96
CA ILE A 52 67.10 69.85 14.82
C ILE A 52 66.16 70.94 14.31
N VAL A 53 65.38 71.54 15.21
CA VAL A 53 64.33 72.51 14.89
C VAL A 53 64.60 73.82 15.63
N ASP A 54 64.46 74.97 14.97
CA ASP A 54 64.43 76.27 15.62
C ASP A 54 63.04 76.47 16.26
N PRO A 55 62.92 76.58 17.59
CA PRO A 55 61.62 76.71 18.26
C PRO A 55 60.89 78.02 17.95
N LYS A 56 61.58 79.06 17.42
CA LYS A 56 60.95 80.35 17.13
C LYS A 56 60.18 80.37 15.83
N ASP A 57 60.82 79.87 14.78
CA ASP A 57 60.28 79.87 13.42
C ASP A 57 59.69 78.51 13.02
N GLU A 58 59.81 77.50 13.90
CA GLU A 58 59.40 76.10 13.70
C GLU A 58 60.07 75.44 12.47
N MET A 59 61.27 75.90 12.12
CA MET A 59 62.02 75.47 10.94
C MET A 59 63.05 74.39 11.27
N VAL A 60 63.19 73.37 10.43
CA VAL A 60 64.25 72.38 10.54
C VAL A 60 65.61 73.03 10.20
N VAL A 61 66.52 73.07 11.16
CA VAL A 61 67.88 73.64 11.07
C VAL A 61 68.91 72.60 10.66
N ASP A 62 68.71 71.34 11.07
CA ASP A 62 69.55 70.20 10.68
C ASP A 62 68.69 68.93 10.61
N ALA A 63 69.13 67.95 9.82
CA ALA A 63 68.49 66.64 9.68
C ALA A 63 69.57 65.60 9.36
N ASN A 64 69.55 64.45 10.04
CA ASN A 64 70.48 63.36 9.77
C ASN A 64 70.03 62.52 8.56
N HIS A 65 70.90 61.64 8.09
CA HIS A 65 70.59 60.75 6.95
C HIS A 65 69.31 59.93 7.18
N HIS A 66 69.12 59.35 8.36
CA HIS A 66 67.94 58.55 8.69
C HIS A 66 66.63 59.36 8.71
N ALA A 67 66.65 60.65 9.04
CA ALA A 67 65.48 61.52 8.85
C ALA A 67 65.18 61.77 7.36
N CYS A 68 66.20 61.88 6.53
CA CYS A 68 66.03 61.98 5.07
C CYS A 68 65.42 60.70 4.49
N GLU A 69 65.90 59.53 4.92
CA GLU A 69 65.35 58.22 4.55
C GLU A 69 63.90 58.06 5.04
N LEU A 70 63.63 58.30 6.33
CA LEU A 70 62.33 58.07 6.95
C LEU A 70 61.21 58.87 6.28
N TYR A 71 61.45 60.16 5.99
CA TYR A 71 60.44 61.03 5.37
C TYR A 71 60.53 61.10 3.84
N GLY A 72 61.57 60.52 3.22
CA GLY A 72 61.77 60.54 1.76
C GLY A 72 62.11 61.92 1.17
N PHE A 73 62.52 62.89 2.00
CA PHE A 73 62.98 64.21 1.55
C PHE A 73 64.52 64.28 1.60
N PRO A 74 65.21 64.79 0.57
CA PRO A 74 66.65 65.04 0.66
C PRO A 74 66.94 66.13 1.69
N ARG A 75 68.11 66.07 2.34
CA ARG A 75 68.49 67.02 3.42
C ARG A 75 68.35 68.50 3.02
N ALA A 76 68.63 68.84 1.76
CA ALA A 76 68.48 70.19 1.22
C ALA A 76 67.03 70.68 1.07
N GLU A 77 66.04 69.78 1.07
CA GLU A 77 64.61 70.11 1.13
C GLU A 77 64.05 70.06 2.55
N LEU A 78 64.70 69.35 3.50
CA LEU A 78 64.32 69.34 4.91
C LEU A 78 64.85 70.58 5.63
N VAL A 79 66.16 70.84 5.54
CA VAL A 79 66.80 71.98 6.19
C VAL A 79 66.31 73.28 5.56
N GLY A 80 65.79 74.19 6.37
CA GLY A 80 65.16 75.43 5.94
C GLY A 80 63.69 75.30 5.56
N ALA A 81 63.03 74.19 5.90
CA ALA A 81 61.58 74.02 5.76
C ALA A 81 60.87 73.94 7.14
N PRO A 82 59.58 74.31 7.22
CA PRO A 82 58.81 74.18 8.45
C PRO A 82 58.63 72.71 8.82
N VAL A 83 58.79 72.38 10.10
CA VAL A 83 58.67 71.00 10.61
C VAL A 83 57.23 70.49 10.52
N ASP A 84 56.24 71.39 10.58
CA ASP A 84 54.82 71.03 10.59
C ASP A 84 54.31 70.41 9.30
N ARG A 85 55.04 70.57 8.18
CA ARG A 85 54.80 69.82 6.94
C ARG A 85 54.92 68.29 7.10
N LEU A 86 55.63 67.85 8.14
CA LEU A 86 55.81 66.43 8.46
C LEU A 86 54.68 65.91 9.36
N TRP A 87 53.83 66.77 9.93
CA TRP A 87 52.82 66.40 10.92
C TRP A 87 51.44 66.22 10.27
N ARG A 88 50.66 65.22 10.74
CA ARG A 88 49.23 65.08 10.41
C ARG A 88 48.32 65.82 11.37
N ASP A 89 48.75 66.07 12.61
CA ASP A 89 48.10 67.00 13.53
C ASP A 89 49.06 68.12 13.98
N PRO A 90 49.27 69.15 13.13
CA PRO A 90 50.12 70.29 13.47
C PRO A 90 49.73 71.07 14.72
N ALA A 91 48.53 70.88 15.28
CA ALA A 91 48.13 71.54 16.51
C ALA A 91 48.65 70.76 17.74
N ALA A 92 48.51 69.43 17.73
CA ALA A 92 49.01 68.56 18.78
C ALA A 92 50.56 68.56 18.86
N ASP A 93 51.23 68.35 17.73
CA ASP A 93 52.70 68.29 17.67
C ASP A 93 53.37 69.63 18.04
N ARG A 94 52.78 70.75 17.62
CA ARG A 94 53.23 72.10 18.03
C ARG A 94 53.11 72.32 19.55
N GLY A 95 52.10 71.72 20.19
CA GLY A 95 51.99 71.69 21.65
C GLY A 95 53.15 70.96 22.29
N ARG A 96 53.46 69.75 21.80
CA ARG A 96 54.59 68.93 22.28
C ARG A 96 55.95 69.57 22.05
N LEU A 97 56.14 70.26 20.92
CA LEU A 97 57.37 70.99 20.63
C LEU A 97 57.61 72.13 21.65
N ARG A 98 56.55 72.81 22.10
CA ARG A 98 56.63 73.83 23.16
C ARG A 98 56.90 73.24 24.54
N GLU A 99 56.31 72.09 24.87
CA GLU A 99 56.64 71.35 26.10
C GLU A 99 58.14 70.97 26.12
N ALA A 100 58.68 70.52 24.98
CA ALA A 100 60.10 70.22 24.82
C ALA A 100 61.00 71.46 24.97
N GLU A 101 60.61 72.64 24.47
CA GLU A 101 61.38 73.88 24.67
C GLU A 101 61.52 74.27 26.15
N GLN A 102 60.49 73.98 26.95
CA GLN A 102 60.48 74.21 28.41
C GLN A 102 61.21 73.12 29.20
N GLY A 103 61.79 72.12 28.52
CA GLY A 103 62.43 70.96 29.16
C GLY A 103 61.45 69.97 29.80
N GLN A 104 60.16 70.05 29.45
CA GLN A 104 59.08 69.20 29.97
C GLN A 104 58.64 68.12 28.97
N GLY A 105 59.21 68.09 27.76
CA GLY A 105 58.92 67.10 26.72
C GLY A 105 59.37 65.69 27.11
N GLY A 106 58.47 64.72 26.92
CA GLY A 106 58.74 63.29 27.02
C GLY A 106 58.64 62.59 25.66
N ALA A 107 58.66 61.25 25.68
CA ALA A 107 58.32 60.45 24.49
C ALA A 107 56.79 60.43 24.29
N TYR A 108 56.33 60.59 23.04
CA TYR A 108 54.91 60.56 22.67
C TYR A 108 54.71 59.95 21.28
N GLU A 109 53.58 59.29 21.06
CA GLU A 109 53.18 58.81 19.72
C GLU A 109 52.56 59.96 18.91
N SER A 110 52.92 60.06 17.63
CA SER A 110 52.36 61.02 16.67
C SER A 110 52.16 60.41 15.28
N ARG A 111 51.44 61.11 14.41
CA ARG A 111 51.17 60.73 13.01
C ARG A 111 51.88 61.70 12.09
N HIS A 112 52.85 61.20 11.33
CA HIS A 112 53.64 62.00 10.42
C HIS A 112 53.37 61.61 8.95
N ALA A 113 53.75 62.49 8.02
CA ALA A 113 53.62 62.30 6.58
C ALA A 113 54.98 62.26 5.87
N ARG A 114 55.17 61.29 4.97
CA ARG A 114 56.32 61.22 4.05
C ARG A 114 56.10 62.09 2.81
N LYS A 115 57.16 62.33 2.04
CA LYS A 115 57.15 63.09 0.77
C LYS A 115 56.17 62.53 -0.29
N ASP A 116 55.95 61.22 -0.29
CA ASP A 116 54.99 60.54 -1.18
C ASP A 116 53.52 60.66 -0.70
N GLY A 117 53.29 61.33 0.44
CA GLY A 117 51.98 61.48 1.06
C GLY A 117 51.56 60.31 1.95
N SER A 118 52.35 59.24 2.06
CA SER A 118 52.06 58.12 2.97
C SER A 118 52.15 58.56 4.43
N GLU A 119 51.24 58.06 5.24
CA GLU A 119 51.19 58.33 6.68
C GLU A 119 51.95 57.25 7.45
N ILE A 120 52.66 57.67 8.49
CA ILE A 120 53.36 56.81 9.45
C ILE A 120 52.98 57.17 10.87
N VAL A 121 52.87 56.15 11.72
CA VAL A 121 52.79 56.32 13.16
C VAL A 121 54.21 56.27 13.71
N VAL A 122 54.59 57.26 14.50
CA VAL A 122 55.95 57.44 15.00
C VAL A 122 55.97 57.69 16.52
N ASP A 123 56.95 57.11 17.20
CA ASP A 123 57.33 57.55 18.54
C ASP A 123 58.32 58.73 18.39
N VAL A 124 57.96 59.89 18.94
CA VAL A 124 58.77 61.12 18.93
C VAL A 124 59.26 61.41 20.34
N THR A 125 60.54 61.74 20.48
CA THR A 125 61.12 62.26 21.74
C THR A 125 61.87 63.55 21.42
N ALA A 126 61.62 64.62 22.16
CA ALA A 126 62.16 65.95 21.89
C ALA A 126 62.74 66.62 23.14
N GLY A 127 63.76 67.46 22.97
CA GLY A 127 64.36 68.22 24.07
C GLY A 127 65.23 69.40 23.61
N PRO A 128 65.61 70.31 24.52
CA PRO A 128 66.38 71.49 24.18
C PRO A 128 67.86 71.16 23.94
N LEU A 129 68.48 71.90 23.01
CA LEU A 129 69.89 71.80 22.64
C LEU A 129 70.45 73.20 22.34
N GLU A 130 71.73 73.43 22.59
CA GLU A 130 72.46 74.55 21.98
C GLU A 130 73.15 74.08 20.70
N TYR A 131 72.75 74.65 19.55
CA TYR A 131 73.29 74.30 18.24
C TYR A 131 73.84 75.55 17.56
N ARG A 132 75.15 75.55 17.25
CA ARG A 132 75.88 76.67 16.61
C ARG A 132 75.67 78.03 17.31
N GLY A 133 75.66 78.04 18.65
CA GLY A 133 75.49 79.25 19.47
C GLY A 133 74.05 79.79 19.49
N ARG A 134 73.06 78.98 19.12
CA ARG A 134 71.62 79.29 19.21
C ARG A 134 70.89 78.20 19.98
N ARG A 135 69.82 78.57 20.69
CA ARG A 135 68.87 77.59 21.26
C ARG A 135 68.08 76.94 20.12
N ALA A 136 68.06 75.62 20.12
CA ALA A 136 67.31 74.78 19.20
C ALA A 136 66.67 73.61 19.97
N LEU A 137 65.86 72.80 19.29
CA LEU A 137 65.33 71.55 19.81
C LEU A 137 65.89 70.39 19.00
N TRP A 138 66.30 69.30 19.63
CA TRP A 138 66.50 68.03 18.94
C TRP A 138 65.21 67.21 19.03
N THR A 139 64.89 66.48 17.98
CA THR A 139 63.80 65.50 17.98
C THR A 139 64.32 64.17 17.42
N SER A 140 64.17 63.08 18.17
CA SER A 140 64.35 61.71 17.68
C SER A 140 62.98 61.14 17.30
N ILE A 141 62.88 60.53 16.12
CA ILE A 141 61.67 59.94 15.58
C ILE A 141 61.93 58.48 15.16
N ARG A 142 61.02 57.58 15.55
CA ARG A 142 61.05 56.16 15.19
C ARG A 142 59.71 55.68 14.65
N ASP A 143 59.70 55.07 13.47
CA ASP A 143 58.50 54.44 12.87
C ASP A 143 58.07 53.21 13.68
N VAL A 144 56.79 53.14 14.07
CA VAL A 144 56.18 52.03 14.80
C VAL A 144 55.03 51.36 14.03
N SER A 145 54.79 51.77 12.78
CA SER A 145 53.64 51.38 11.96
C SER A 145 53.52 49.87 11.71
N ASP A 146 54.65 49.16 11.60
CA ASP A 146 54.65 47.70 11.38
C ASP A 146 54.26 46.90 12.62
N ARG A 147 54.69 47.37 13.81
CA ARG A 147 54.40 46.70 15.08
C ARG A 147 52.90 46.68 15.37
N ILE A 148 52.21 47.80 15.12
CA ILE A 148 50.77 47.94 15.37
C ILE A 148 49.99 47.02 14.41
N ARG A 149 50.31 47.07 13.11
CA ARG A 149 49.61 46.27 12.07
C ARG A 149 49.63 44.77 12.33
N VAL A 150 50.73 44.21 12.82
CA VAL A 150 50.84 42.77 13.13
C VAL A 150 49.95 42.37 14.31
N VAL A 151 49.90 43.19 15.37
CA VAL A 151 49.10 42.89 16.58
C VAL A 151 47.60 42.97 16.29
N GLU A 152 47.16 44.00 15.55
CA GLU A 152 45.76 44.15 15.18
C GLU A 152 45.28 43.06 14.22
N ALA A 153 46.12 42.64 13.26
CA ALA A 153 45.80 41.56 12.33
C ALA A 153 45.61 40.21 13.05
N LEU A 154 46.47 39.89 14.02
CA LEU A 154 46.37 38.65 14.80
C LEU A 154 45.08 38.62 15.62
N ARG A 155 44.81 39.69 16.40
CA ARG A 155 43.60 39.82 17.22
C ARG A 155 42.33 39.71 16.39
N THR A 156 42.30 40.39 15.24
CA THR A 156 41.16 40.37 14.31
C THR A 156 40.91 38.97 13.74
N SER A 157 41.96 38.15 13.55
CA SER A 157 41.83 36.77 13.08
C SER A 157 41.22 35.84 14.15
N GLU A 158 41.68 35.94 15.40
CA GLU A 158 41.16 35.13 16.52
C GLU A 158 39.69 35.45 16.82
N GLU A 159 39.33 36.74 16.88
CA GLU A 159 37.95 37.17 17.10
C GLU A 159 37.02 36.67 15.98
N ARG A 160 37.46 36.72 14.71
CA ARG A 160 36.72 36.19 13.55
C ARG A 160 36.53 34.67 13.61
N TYR A 161 37.57 33.90 13.94
CA TYR A 161 37.46 32.44 14.04
C TYR A 161 36.45 32.02 15.10
N ARG A 162 36.52 32.61 16.30
CA ARG A 162 35.58 32.31 17.40
C ARG A 162 34.15 32.65 17.01
N LEU A 163 33.93 33.82 16.40
CA LEU A 163 32.60 34.23 15.91
C LEU A 163 32.04 33.23 14.89
N LEU A 164 32.82 32.80 13.89
CA LEU A 164 32.36 31.85 12.87
C LEU A 164 32.04 30.46 13.45
N PHE A 165 32.79 30.01 14.46
CA PHE A 165 32.57 28.72 15.11
C PHE A 165 31.35 28.72 16.05
N ASP A 166 31.27 29.69 16.96
CA ASP A 166 30.19 29.77 17.96
C ASP A 166 28.86 30.25 17.36
N ALA A 167 28.86 31.15 16.36
CA ALA A 167 27.64 31.61 15.68
C ALA A 167 27.11 30.66 14.60
N SER A 168 27.80 29.56 14.31
CA SER A 168 27.33 28.56 13.34
C SER A 168 26.05 27.87 13.84
N PRO A 169 24.97 27.82 13.03
CA PRO A 169 23.71 27.14 13.43
C PRO A 169 23.83 25.61 13.40
N GLN A 170 24.90 25.06 12.80
CA GLN A 170 25.18 23.63 12.75
C GLN A 170 26.00 23.21 13.97
N ALA A 171 25.78 21.99 14.46
CA ALA A 171 26.56 21.49 15.59
C ALA A 171 27.99 21.22 15.11
N MET A 172 28.97 21.90 15.71
CA MET A 172 30.37 21.81 15.35
C MET A 172 31.23 21.48 16.56
N TRP A 173 32.25 20.66 16.33
CA TRP A 173 33.25 20.35 17.34
C TRP A 173 34.62 20.07 16.73
N VAL A 174 35.65 20.28 17.53
CA VAL A 174 37.00 19.81 17.27
C VAL A 174 37.27 18.67 18.24
N PHE A 175 37.78 17.54 17.74
CA PHE A 175 38.25 16.44 18.60
C PHE A 175 39.71 16.08 18.30
N ASP A 176 40.40 15.56 19.32
CA ASP A 176 41.78 15.13 19.25
C ASP A 176 41.92 13.80 18.51
N ALA A 177 42.83 13.71 17.53
CA ALA A 177 42.89 12.55 16.64
C ALA A 177 43.45 11.27 17.30
N GLU A 178 44.09 11.37 18.46
CA GLU A 178 44.74 10.26 19.17
C GLU A 178 43.90 9.78 20.36
N THR A 179 43.46 10.71 21.21
CA THR A 179 42.66 10.43 22.42
C THR A 179 41.14 10.43 22.18
N LEU A 180 40.69 10.85 21.00
CA LEU A 180 39.28 10.99 20.59
C LEU A 180 38.44 11.95 21.45
N ARG A 181 39.07 12.72 22.35
CA ARG A 181 38.42 13.70 23.25
C ARG A 181 38.00 14.96 22.51
N PHE A 182 36.89 15.56 22.91
CA PHE A 182 36.51 16.88 22.41
C PHE A 182 37.46 17.96 22.93
N LEU A 183 37.99 18.78 22.03
CA LEU A 183 38.87 19.93 22.32
C LEU A 183 38.08 21.25 22.29
N ALA A 184 37.05 21.34 21.45
CA ALA A 184 36.13 22.47 21.39
C ALA A 184 34.75 22.00 20.90
N VAL A 185 33.68 22.62 21.37
CA VAL A 185 32.30 22.43 20.88
C VAL A 185 31.61 23.78 20.81
N ASN A 186 30.75 24.01 19.81
CA ASN A 186 29.99 25.25 19.69
C ASN A 186 28.64 25.19 20.42
N ASP A 187 27.97 26.34 20.54
CA ASP A 187 26.68 26.43 21.26
C ASP A 187 25.56 25.64 20.59
N ALA A 188 25.60 25.50 19.25
CA ALA A 188 24.66 24.63 18.52
C ALA A 188 24.84 23.14 18.86
N ALA A 189 26.06 22.68 19.15
CA ALA A 189 26.31 21.32 19.65
C ALA A 189 25.81 21.15 21.09
N VAL A 190 26.13 22.09 21.99
CA VAL A 190 25.62 22.11 23.38
C VAL A 190 24.08 22.01 23.38
N LYS A 191 23.40 22.87 22.61
CA LYS A 191 21.94 22.92 22.51
C LYS A 191 21.32 21.65 21.89
N ARG A 192 21.93 21.08 20.83
CA ARG A 192 21.37 19.91 20.11
C ARG A 192 21.50 18.60 20.89
N TYR A 193 22.61 18.41 21.59
CA TYR A 193 22.90 17.15 22.29
C TYR A 193 22.52 17.18 23.78
N GLY A 194 22.34 18.37 24.38
CA GLY A 194 21.91 18.54 25.77
C GLY A 194 23.00 18.33 26.82
N TYR A 195 24.25 18.08 26.42
CA TYR A 195 25.41 18.10 27.32
C TYR A 195 25.93 19.53 27.48
N SER A 196 26.34 19.92 28.69
CA SER A 196 27.04 21.18 28.90
C SER A 196 28.40 21.20 28.17
N ARG A 197 28.92 22.40 27.86
CA ARG A 197 30.23 22.57 27.21
C ARG A 197 31.34 21.84 28.00
N GLU A 198 31.29 21.87 29.33
CA GLU A 198 32.22 21.13 30.19
C GLU A 198 32.05 19.60 30.16
N GLN A 199 30.82 19.09 30.06
CA GLN A 199 30.58 17.66 29.92
C GLN A 199 31.17 17.16 28.60
N PHE A 200 30.90 17.87 27.50
CA PHE A 200 31.50 17.60 26.20
C PHE A 200 33.03 17.53 26.27
N LEU A 201 33.71 18.52 26.85
CA LEU A 201 35.18 18.53 26.95
C LEU A 201 35.78 17.42 27.83
N ARG A 202 34.96 16.71 28.61
CA ARG A 202 35.36 15.51 29.37
C ARG A 202 35.06 14.19 28.64
N MET A 203 34.29 14.24 27.55
CA MET A 203 33.87 13.09 26.75
C MET A 203 34.76 12.85 25.53
N THR A 204 34.55 11.71 24.88
CA THR A 204 35.07 11.34 23.57
C THR A 204 33.96 11.31 22.52
N ILE A 205 34.31 11.35 21.23
CA ILE A 205 33.34 11.19 20.13
C ILE A 205 32.61 9.84 20.14
N LEU A 206 33.07 8.85 20.93
CA LEU A 206 32.41 7.56 21.09
C LEU A 206 31.27 7.62 22.14
N ASP A 207 31.36 8.51 23.13
CA ASP A 207 30.34 8.61 24.20
C ASP A 207 28.99 9.15 23.70
N ILE A 208 28.99 9.83 22.55
CA ILE A 208 27.79 10.27 21.82
C ILE A 208 27.31 9.24 20.79
N ARG A 209 27.71 7.96 20.88
CA ARG A 209 27.29 6.85 19.99
C ARG A 209 26.48 5.77 20.72
N PRO A 210 25.52 5.12 20.05
CA PRO A 210 25.05 3.79 20.46
C PRO A 210 26.23 2.81 20.54
N PRO A 211 26.30 1.91 21.55
CA PRO A 211 27.43 0.97 21.69
C PRO A 211 27.64 0.08 20.45
N GLU A 212 26.56 -0.27 19.76
CA GLU A 212 26.60 -1.10 18.56
C GLU A 212 27.23 -0.41 17.33
N ASP A 213 27.27 0.93 17.29
CA ASP A 213 27.83 1.69 16.17
C ASP A 213 29.33 2.01 16.36
N VAL A 214 29.87 1.84 17.58
CA VAL A 214 31.28 2.12 17.91
C VAL A 214 32.29 1.38 17.02
N PRO A 215 32.13 0.07 16.70
CA PRO A 215 33.05 -0.63 15.79
C PRO A 215 33.14 0.05 14.41
N GLY A 216 32.01 0.42 13.82
CA GLY A 216 31.96 1.09 12.51
C GLY A 216 32.60 2.48 12.53
N VAL A 217 32.52 3.20 13.66
CA VAL A 217 33.21 4.48 13.85
C VAL A 217 34.73 4.28 13.87
N ASN A 218 35.23 3.26 14.58
CA ASN A 218 36.66 2.95 14.62
C ASN A 218 37.20 2.57 13.23
N ASP A 219 36.51 1.70 12.49
CA ASP A 219 36.85 1.34 11.11
C ASP A 219 36.87 2.56 10.17
N ARG A 220 36.04 3.58 10.43
CA ARG A 220 36.07 4.84 9.68
C ARG A 220 37.23 5.73 10.09
N LEU A 221 37.53 5.83 11.39
CA LEU A 221 38.67 6.61 11.89
C LEU A 221 39.99 6.07 11.36
N GLN A 222 40.17 4.74 11.33
CA GLN A 222 41.34 4.10 10.73
C GLN A 222 41.48 4.45 9.24
N ARG A 223 40.44 4.24 8.43
CA ARG A 223 40.46 4.59 7.00
C ARG A 223 40.75 6.07 6.74
N LEU A 224 40.24 6.97 7.60
CA LEU A 224 40.54 8.41 7.53
C LEU A 224 41.99 8.75 7.92
N ALA A 225 42.62 7.95 8.79
CA ALA A 225 44.06 8.06 9.10
C ALA A 225 44.93 7.52 7.95
N GLU A 226 44.45 6.50 7.23
CA GLU A 226 45.07 5.92 6.02
C GLU A 226 44.87 6.80 4.76
N GLY A 227 44.19 7.96 4.88
CA GLY A 227 44.05 8.94 3.80
C GLY A 227 42.81 8.75 2.90
N ALA A 228 41.84 7.91 3.28
CA ALA A 228 40.60 7.75 2.52
C ALA A 228 39.78 9.07 2.46
N PRO A 229 39.08 9.35 1.35
CA PRO A 229 38.26 10.55 1.20
C PRO A 229 37.13 10.57 2.24
N ALA A 230 36.89 11.75 2.81
CA ALA A 230 35.87 11.96 3.84
C ALA A 230 34.47 12.14 3.22
N SER A 231 33.86 11.04 2.75
CA SER A 231 32.47 11.05 2.30
C SER A 231 31.52 11.39 3.48
N PRO A 232 30.44 12.17 3.23
CA PRO A 232 29.36 12.30 4.19
C PRO A 232 28.74 10.93 4.44
N ASN A 233 28.64 10.51 5.71
CA ASN A 233 27.78 9.39 6.09
C ASN A 233 26.86 9.85 7.21
N ILE A 234 25.70 9.22 7.25
CA ILE A 234 24.73 9.31 8.34
C ILE A 234 25.17 8.36 9.45
N TRP A 235 25.14 8.83 10.70
CA TRP A 235 25.45 8.07 11.91
C TRP A 235 24.36 8.29 12.95
N ARG A 236 24.02 7.25 13.71
CA ARG A 236 23.19 7.43 14.90
C ARG A 236 24.06 8.00 16.03
N HIS A 237 23.60 9.10 16.60
CA HIS A 237 24.18 9.71 17.79
C HIS A 237 23.18 9.63 18.94
N ARG A 238 23.67 9.72 20.18
CA ARG A 238 22.86 9.75 21.41
C ARG A 238 22.96 11.12 22.10
N LYS A 239 21.82 11.68 22.50
CA LYS A 239 21.71 12.89 23.34
C LYS A 239 21.85 12.55 24.83
N ALA A 240 22.05 13.58 25.67
CA ALA A 240 22.13 13.45 27.12
C ALA A 240 20.89 12.82 27.79
N ASN A 241 19.70 12.97 27.19
CA ASN A 241 18.45 12.34 27.64
C ASN A 241 18.27 10.89 27.17
N GLY A 242 19.23 10.31 26.42
CA GLY A 242 19.16 8.96 25.85
C GLY A 242 18.47 8.86 24.48
N GLU A 243 17.88 9.95 23.97
CA GLU A 243 17.26 10.01 22.65
C GLU A 243 18.31 9.83 21.53
N LEU A 244 17.91 9.14 20.44
CA LEU A 244 18.75 8.96 19.27
C LEU A 244 18.46 10.01 18.19
N LEU A 245 19.52 10.47 17.53
CA LEU A 245 19.52 11.35 16.36
C LEU A 245 20.22 10.66 15.20
N ASP A 246 19.69 10.79 13.99
CA ASP A 246 20.42 10.50 12.76
C ASP A 246 21.08 11.78 12.28
N VAL A 247 22.41 11.80 12.20
CA VAL A 247 23.15 12.99 11.77
C VAL A 247 24.15 12.66 10.69
N GLU A 248 24.22 13.53 9.69
CA GLU A 248 25.21 13.51 8.64
C GLU A 248 26.49 14.18 9.14
N VAL A 249 27.62 13.46 9.07
CA VAL A 249 28.89 13.88 9.67
C VAL A 249 29.95 14.08 8.59
N THR A 250 30.37 15.34 8.44
CA THR A 250 31.54 15.72 7.63
C THR A 250 32.69 16.10 8.56
N SER A 251 33.91 15.65 8.23
CA SER A 251 35.07 15.85 9.10
C SER A 251 36.34 16.15 8.31
N HIS A 252 37.04 17.21 8.70
CA HIS A 252 38.30 17.66 8.12
C HIS A 252 39.43 17.53 9.14
N ALA A 253 40.61 17.11 8.69
CA ALA A 253 41.81 17.14 9.52
C ALA A 253 42.32 18.58 9.63
N ILE A 254 42.74 18.98 10.84
CA ILE A 254 43.35 20.27 11.14
C ILE A 254 44.57 20.07 12.05
N ASP A 255 45.51 20.99 11.99
CA ASP A 255 46.57 21.12 12.99
C ASP A 255 46.20 22.26 13.94
N LEU A 256 46.18 21.98 15.24
CA LEU A 256 45.90 22.96 16.28
C LEU A 256 47.13 23.07 17.20
N SER A 257 48.05 23.98 16.87
CA SER A 257 49.29 24.24 17.63
C SER A 257 50.18 22.99 17.79
N GLY A 258 50.35 22.21 16.72
CA GLY A 258 51.13 20.96 16.69
C GLY A 258 50.34 19.72 17.12
N ARG A 259 49.06 19.87 17.50
CA ARG A 259 48.16 18.76 17.82
C ARG A 259 47.32 18.39 16.62
N LYS A 260 47.43 17.14 16.17
CA LYS A 260 46.55 16.57 15.14
C LYS A 260 45.12 16.49 15.67
N ALA A 261 44.23 17.28 15.11
CA ALA A 261 42.83 17.32 15.50
C ALA A 261 41.92 17.20 14.27
N ARG A 262 40.62 17.05 14.50
CA ARG A 262 39.62 16.97 13.44
C ARG A 262 38.46 17.90 13.75
N LEU A 263 38.22 18.86 12.85
CA LEU A 263 36.99 19.64 12.84
C LEU A 263 35.87 18.77 12.27
N VAL A 264 34.71 18.81 12.92
CA VAL A 264 33.51 18.07 12.54
C VAL A 264 32.33 19.04 12.45
N VAL A 265 31.56 18.88 11.39
CA VAL A 265 30.25 19.49 11.21
C VAL A 265 29.22 18.36 11.23
N SER A 266 28.17 18.54 12.03
CA SER A 266 27.10 17.57 12.23
C SER A 266 25.76 18.21 11.90
N ILE A 267 25.12 17.68 10.86
CA ILE A 267 23.81 18.11 10.37
C ILE A 267 22.78 17.09 10.82
N ASP A 268 21.75 17.54 11.52
CA ASP A 268 20.63 16.67 11.92
C ASP A 268 19.77 16.36 10.69
N VAL A 269 19.65 15.07 10.36
CA VAL A 269 18.85 14.58 9.23
C VAL A 269 17.71 13.68 9.71
N THR A 270 17.48 13.59 11.02
CA THR A 270 16.47 12.71 11.64
C THR A 270 15.07 12.96 11.08
N GLU A 271 14.65 14.22 10.96
CA GLU A 271 13.34 14.56 10.40
C GLU A 271 13.27 14.29 8.90
N ARG A 272 14.37 14.52 8.16
CA ARG A 272 14.45 14.24 6.72
C ARG A 272 14.31 12.74 6.46
N LEU A 273 15.04 11.89 7.16
CA LEU A 273 14.97 10.44 7.01
C LEU A 273 13.60 9.88 7.44
N ARG A 274 13.03 10.37 8.55
CA ARG A 274 11.66 10.00 8.96
C ARG A 274 10.61 10.45 7.94
N ALA A 275 10.81 11.56 7.24
CA ALA A 275 9.93 12.01 6.17
C ALA A 275 10.11 11.16 4.90
N GLU A 276 11.34 10.86 4.51
CA GLU A 276 11.67 9.96 3.38
C GLU A 276 11.12 8.55 3.62
N GLU A 277 11.27 7.98 4.82
CA GLU A 277 10.71 6.68 5.22
C GLU A 277 9.18 6.69 5.17
N LYS A 278 8.53 7.74 5.69
CA LYS A 278 7.06 7.90 5.61
C LYS A 278 6.56 8.03 4.17
N LEU A 279 7.26 8.80 3.33
CA LEU A 279 6.93 8.94 1.91
C LEU A 279 7.10 7.62 1.17
N TRP A 280 8.17 6.87 1.46
CA TRP A 280 8.41 5.55 0.90
C TRP A 280 7.33 4.55 1.33
N HIS A 281 7.01 4.49 2.63
CA HIS A 281 5.94 3.64 3.15
C HIS A 281 4.57 4.02 2.57
N ALA A 282 4.26 5.31 2.41
CA ALA A 282 3.01 5.76 1.78
C ALA A 282 2.96 5.46 0.27
N ALA A 283 4.11 5.51 -0.43
CA ALA A 283 4.19 5.22 -1.85
C ALA A 283 4.03 3.73 -2.17
N PHE A 284 4.49 2.83 -1.27
CA PHE A 284 4.59 1.39 -1.54
C PHE A 284 3.73 0.48 -0.66
N TYR A 285 3.11 0.98 0.41
CA TYR A 285 2.31 0.18 1.36
C TYR A 285 0.95 0.82 1.66
N ASP A 286 -0.03 -0.02 1.98
CA ASP A 286 -1.37 0.39 2.40
C ASP A 286 -1.35 0.86 3.87
N ALA A 287 -1.89 2.06 4.11
CA ALA A 287 -1.81 2.72 5.42
C ALA A 287 -2.62 2.02 6.51
N LEU A 288 -3.69 1.28 6.16
CA LEU A 288 -4.52 0.57 7.12
C LEU A 288 -3.93 -0.79 7.50
N THR A 289 -3.50 -1.56 6.51
CA THR A 289 -3.12 -2.97 6.69
C THR A 289 -1.63 -3.22 6.84
N GLY A 290 -0.78 -2.28 6.42
CA GLY A 290 0.68 -2.45 6.37
C GLY A 290 1.16 -3.42 5.28
N LEU A 291 0.26 -3.92 4.42
CA LEU A 291 0.62 -4.71 3.25
C LEU A 291 1.22 -3.83 2.15
N PRO A 292 2.03 -4.38 1.23
CA PRO A 292 2.27 -3.80 -0.09
C PRO A 292 0.98 -3.26 -0.73
N ASN A 293 1.05 -2.05 -1.30
CA ASN A 293 -0.05 -1.48 -2.07
C ASN A 293 0.03 -1.90 -3.55
N ARG A 294 -0.91 -1.40 -4.37
CA ARG A 294 -0.95 -1.65 -5.81
C ARG A 294 0.35 -1.30 -6.55
N ALA A 295 1.08 -0.25 -6.15
CA ALA A 295 2.32 0.15 -6.80
C ALA A 295 3.45 -0.88 -6.57
N LEU A 296 3.71 -1.24 -5.31
CA LEU A 296 4.71 -2.25 -4.96
C LEU A 296 4.34 -3.65 -5.51
N PHE A 297 3.03 -3.96 -5.57
CA PHE A 297 2.57 -5.20 -6.19
C PHE A 297 2.88 -5.26 -7.69
N MET A 298 2.61 -4.18 -8.43
CA MET A 298 2.90 -4.10 -9.87
C MET A 298 4.40 -4.16 -10.17
N GLU A 299 5.24 -3.52 -9.36
CA GLU A 299 6.69 -3.61 -9.49
C GLU A 299 7.19 -5.06 -9.33
N ARG A 300 6.70 -5.76 -8.30
CA ARG A 300 7.04 -7.17 -8.05
C ARG A 300 6.51 -8.12 -9.12
N LEU A 301 5.29 -7.88 -9.61
CA LEU A 301 4.70 -8.61 -10.72
C LEU A 301 5.49 -8.39 -12.02
N GLY A 302 5.94 -7.16 -12.28
CA GLY A 302 6.87 -6.85 -13.38
C GLY A 302 8.17 -7.64 -13.27
N MET A 303 8.81 -7.63 -12.09
CA MET A 303 10.01 -8.44 -11.87
C MET A 303 9.78 -9.96 -12.04
N ALA A 304 8.63 -10.49 -11.62
CA ALA A 304 8.28 -11.90 -11.82
C ALA A 304 8.04 -12.22 -13.30
N LEU A 305 7.39 -11.32 -14.04
CA LEU A 305 7.13 -11.43 -15.47
C LEU A 305 8.43 -11.41 -16.29
N GLU A 306 9.35 -10.47 -16.01
CA GLU A 306 10.68 -10.46 -16.63
C GLU A 306 11.48 -11.73 -16.32
N ARG A 307 11.43 -12.23 -15.06
CA ARG A 307 12.07 -13.50 -14.66
C ARG A 307 11.48 -14.73 -15.34
N ALA A 308 10.23 -14.66 -15.82
CA ALA A 308 9.56 -15.74 -16.55
C ALA A 308 9.81 -15.68 -18.08
N LYS A 309 10.21 -14.53 -18.64
CA LYS A 309 10.53 -14.44 -20.08
C LYS A 309 11.64 -15.43 -20.46
N GLY A 310 11.42 -16.15 -21.56
CA GLY A 310 12.36 -17.16 -22.06
C GLY A 310 12.32 -18.51 -21.31
N ARG A 311 11.57 -18.64 -20.21
CA ARG A 311 11.32 -19.93 -19.56
C ARG A 311 10.02 -20.53 -20.12
N GLY A 312 10.10 -21.77 -20.62
CA GLY A 312 8.95 -22.44 -21.23
C GLY A 312 7.95 -22.94 -20.20
N ARG A 313 6.83 -22.21 -20.03
CA ARG A 313 5.69 -22.46 -19.13
C ARG A 313 6.02 -22.47 -17.62
N GLY A 314 5.18 -21.76 -16.85
CA GLY A 314 5.23 -21.79 -15.39
C GLY A 314 6.33 -20.91 -14.80
N GLY A 315 6.14 -20.52 -13.55
CA GLY A 315 7.06 -19.70 -12.77
C GLY A 315 6.36 -18.93 -11.66
N PHE A 316 5.13 -18.46 -11.88
CA PHE A 316 4.32 -17.77 -10.88
C PHE A 316 2.83 -17.74 -11.26
N ALA A 317 1.97 -17.33 -10.33
CA ALA A 317 0.57 -16.99 -10.57
C ALA A 317 0.15 -15.73 -9.79
N VAL A 318 -0.85 -15.03 -10.29
CA VAL A 318 -1.53 -13.92 -9.60
C VAL A 318 -2.90 -14.42 -9.16
N LEU A 319 -3.16 -14.35 -7.86
CA LEU A 319 -4.49 -14.50 -7.27
C LEU A 319 -5.05 -13.09 -7.02
N PHE A 320 -6.26 -12.81 -7.50
CA PHE A 320 -7.04 -11.62 -7.16
C PHE A 320 -8.18 -12.07 -6.22
N LEU A 321 -8.36 -11.38 -5.10
CA LEU A 321 -9.26 -11.77 -4.03
C LEU A 321 -10.19 -10.59 -3.71
N ASP A 322 -11.48 -10.90 -3.58
CA ASP A 322 -12.51 -9.96 -3.16
C ASP A 322 -13.30 -10.58 -2.00
N LEU A 323 -13.69 -9.78 -1.02
CA LEU A 323 -14.34 -10.26 0.20
C LEU A 323 -15.87 -10.32 0.03
N ASP A 324 -16.39 -11.55 0.02
CA ASP A 324 -17.81 -11.79 -0.23
C ASP A 324 -18.66 -11.06 0.85
N ARG A 325 -19.54 -10.15 0.39
CA ARG A 325 -20.47 -9.39 1.24
C ARG A 325 -19.80 -8.43 2.25
N PHE A 326 -18.54 -8.01 2.06
CA PHE A 326 -17.88 -7.05 2.97
C PHE A 326 -18.67 -5.74 3.19
N LYS A 327 -19.37 -5.25 2.17
CA LYS A 327 -20.29 -4.11 2.32
C LYS A 327 -21.35 -4.32 3.40
N VAL A 328 -21.88 -5.54 3.56
CA VAL A 328 -22.87 -5.86 4.61
C VAL A 328 -22.25 -5.72 6.00
N VAL A 329 -20.97 -6.03 6.17
CA VAL A 329 -20.23 -5.82 7.44
C VAL A 329 -20.13 -4.32 7.75
N ASN A 330 -19.75 -3.50 6.76
CA ASN A 330 -19.70 -2.04 6.92
C ASN A 330 -21.07 -1.44 7.24
N ASP A 331 -22.12 -1.85 6.50
CA ASP A 331 -23.46 -1.30 6.63
C ASP A 331 -24.14 -1.75 7.95
N SER A 332 -23.74 -2.90 8.52
CA SER A 332 -24.33 -3.46 9.76
C SER A 332 -23.55 -3.14 11.04
N LEU A 333 -22.21 -3.14 10.99
CA LEU A 333 -21.32 -2.96 12.15
C LEU A 333 -20.49 -1.67 12.08
N GLY A 334 -20.59 -0.91 10.98
CA GLY A 334 -19.88 0.34 10.77
C GLY A 334 -18.45 0.16 10.23
N HIS A 335 -17.93 1.23 9.61
CA HIS A 335 -16.61 1.20 8.95
C HIS A 335 -15.44 0.80 9.86
N ARG A 336 -15.50 1.09 11.17
CA ARG A 336 -14.46 0.67 12.12
C ARG A 336 -14.37 -0.86 12.26
N ALA A 337 -15.50 -1.56 12.19
CA ALA A 337 -15.54 -3.02 12.19
C ALA A 337 -14.98 -3.59 10.87
N GLY A 338 -15.33 -2.95 9.74
CA GLY A 338 -14.73 -3.26 8.43
C GLY A 338 -13.21 -3.08 8.41
N ASP A 339 -12.70 -1.98 8.97
CA ASP A 339 -11.26 -1.71 9.09
C ASP A 339 -10.54 -2.77 9.95
N GLN A 340 -11.12 -3.14 11.10
CA GLN A 340 -10.59 -4.25 11.91
C GLN A 340 -10.57 -5.57 11.14
N LEU A 341 -11.64 -5.88 10.41
CA LEU A 341 -11.74 -7.09 9.60
C LEU A 341 -10.65 -7.12 8.52
N LEU A 342 -10.45 -6.03 7.79
CA LEU A 342 -9.38 -5.88 6.80
C LEU A 342 -7.97 -6.08 7.41
N ILE A 343 -7.71 -5.51 8.59
CA ILE A 343 -6.45 -5.71 9.33
C ILE A 343 -6.26 -7.19 9.70
N GLN A 344 -7.29 -7.88 10.17
CA GLN A 344 -7.18 -9.30 10.54
C GLN A 344 -7.03 -10.22 9.32
N ILE A 345 -7.76 -9.95 8.24
CA ILE A 345 -7.61 -10.66 6.96
C ILE A 345 -6.18 -10.53 6.45
N SER A 346 -5.62 -9.33 6.47
CA SER A 346 -4.23 -9.06 6.08
C SER A 346 -3.23 -9.91 6.87
N ARG A 347 -3.40 -9.97 8.20
CA ARG A 347 -2.58 -10.81 9.09
C ARG A 347 -2.72 -12.30 8.82
N ARG A 348 -3.91 -12.79 8.43
CA ARG A 348 -4.10 -14.18 8.00
C ARG A 348 -3.43 -14.46 6.67
N LEU A 349 -3.63 -13.60 5.67
CA LEU A 349 -2.99 -13.72 4.36
C LEU A 349 -1.46 -13.76 4.48
N GLU A 350 -0.86 -12.86 5.26
CA GLU A 350 0.60 -12.89 5.52
C GLU A 350 1.08 -14.19 6.18
N ARG A 351 0.29 -14.79 7.08
CA ARG A 351 0.62 -16.09 7.70
C ARG A 351 0.53 -17.26 6.73
N THR A 352 -0.33 -17.17 5.70
CA THR A 352 -0.46 -18.23 4.68
C THR A 352 0.63 -18.20 3.59
N ARG A 353 1.32 -17.05 3.42
CA ARG A 353 2.35 -16.87 2.38
C ARG A 353 3.59 -17.73 2.65
N ARG A 354 4.25 -18.20 1.59
CA ARG A 354 5.60 -18.80 1.66
C ARG A 354 6.67 -17.72 1.50
N ALA A 355 7.92 -18.06 1.84
CA ALA A 355 9.06 -17.22 1.47
C ALA A 355 9.14 -17.11 -0.06
N GLY A 356 9.00 -15.88 -0.59
CA GLY A 356 8.90 -15.58 -2.02
C GLY A 356 7.53 -15.06 -2.46
N ASP A 357 6.45 -15.48 -1.79
CA ASP A 357 5.10 -15.00 -2.10
C ASP A 357 4.91 -13.53 -1.65
N THR A 358 4.18 -12.74 -2.43
CA THR A 358 3.80 -11.37 -2.06
C THR A 358 2.29 -11.28 -1.90
N VAL A 359 1.85 -10.82 -0.72
CA VAL A 359 0.47 -10.40 -0.45
C VAL A 359 0.41 -8.87 -0.58
N ALA A 360 -0.64 -8.34 -1.17
CA ALA A 360 -0.90 -6.90 -1.30
C ALA A 360 -2.39 -6.59 -1.07
N ARG A 361 -2.69 -5.34 -0.70
CA ARG A 361 -4.05 -4.78 -0.76
C ARG A 361 -4.09 -3.75 -1.90
N LEU A 362 -5.08 -3.87 -2.77
CA LEU A 362 -5.17 -3.05 -3.98
C LEU A 362 -6.02 -1.80 -3.77
N GLY A 363 -7.08 -1.93 -2.96
CA GLY A 363 -8.03 -0.89 -2.57
C GLY A 363 -9.26 -1.54 -1.96
N GLY A 364 -10.08 -0.80 -1.19
CA GLY A 364 -11.34 -1.33 -0.64
C GLY A 364 -11.19 -2.67 0.09
N ASP A 365 -11.94 -3.66 -0.37
CA ASP A 365 -11.95 -5.08 0.00
C ASP A 365 -11.11 -5.98 -0.92
N GLU A 366 -10.37 -5.42 -1.86
CA GLU A 366 -9.57 -6.15 -2.85
C GLU A 366 -8.13 -6.44 -2.36
N PHE A 367 -7.75 -7.70 -2.41
CA PHE A 367 -6.40 -8.18 -2.12
C PHE A 367 -5.81 -8.91 -3.34
N ALA A 368 -4.49 -8.96 -3.43
CA ALA A 368 -3.79 -9.77 -4.42
C ALA A 368 -2.68 -10.59 -3.80
N VAL A 369 -2.45 -11.79 -4.32
CA VAL A 369 -1.33 -12.65 -3.94
C VAL A 369 -0.57 -13.08 -5.17
N LEU A 370 0.68 -12.64 -5.29
CA LEU A 370 1.65 -13.15 -6.25
C LEU A 370 2.33 -14.37 -5.63
N VAL A 371 2.09 -15.54 -6.22
CA VAL A 371 2.63 -16.83 -5.79
C VAL A 371 3.76 -17.22 -6.73
N GLU A 372 4.99 -17.32 -6.24
CA GLU A 372 6.13 -17.76 -7.05
C GLU A 372 6.31 -19.30 -7.00
N GLY A 373 6.94 -19.88 -8.02
CA GLY A 373 7.15 -21.33 -8.12
C GLY A 373 5.93 -22.14 -8.56
N VAL A 374 4.98 -21.54 -9.30
CA VAL A 374 3.78 -22.21 -9.80
C VAL A 374 4.02 -22.80 -11.19
N GLU A 375 3.90 -24.12 -11.34
CA GLU A 375 4.06 -24.80 -12.64
C GLU A 375 2.76 -24.84 -13.46
N ASN A 376 1.60 -24.94 -12.80
CA ASN A 376 0.31 -25.19 -13.44
C ASN A 376 -0.88 -24.65 -12.63
N ALA A 377 -2.08 -24.72 -13.23
CA ALA A 377 -3.34 -24.25 -12.63
C ALA A 377 -3.69 -24.90 -11.28
N SER A 378 -3.36 -26.18 -11.09
CA SER A 378 -3.69 -26.93 -9.87
C SER A 378 -2.90 -26.43 -8.67
N ASP A 379 -1.63 -26.04 -8.87
CA ASP A 379 -0.80 -25.50 -7.79
C ASP A 379 -1.29 -24.12 -7.32
N ALA A 380 -1.74 -23.26 -8.24
CA ALA A 380 -2.39 -22.00 -7.88
C ALA A 380 -3.75 -22.22 -7.19
N ALA A 381 -4.57 -23.15 -7.70
CA ALA A 381 -5.85 -23.51 -7.09
C ALA A 381 -5.69 -24.02 -5.65
N ARG A 382 -4.69 -24.86 -5.38
CA ARG A 382 -4.35 -25.31 -4.01
C ARG A 382 -3.96 -24.17 -3.07
N VAL A 383 -3.36 -23.09 -3.58
CA VAL A 383 -3.08 -21.89 -2.78
C VAL A 383 -4.36 -21.09 -2.53
N ALA A 384 -5.22 -20.93 -3.53
CA ALA A 384 -6.53 -20.28 -3.39
C ALA A 384 -7.42 -21.01 -2.36
N GLU A 385 -7.57 -22.34 -2.47
CA GLU A 385 -8.32 -23.16 -1.50
C GLU A 385 -7.80 -23.03 -0.06
N ARG A 386 -6.47 -22.95 0.11
CA ARG A 386 -5.85 -22.74 1.42
C ARG A 386 -6.20 -21.37 1.99
N VAL A 387 -6.15 -20.32 1.17
CA VAL A 387 -6.54 -18.96 1.58
C VAL A 387 -8.02 -18.90 1.93
N GLN A 388 -8.90 -19.47 1.10
CA GLN A 388 -10.34 -19.54 1.36
C GLN A 388 -10.65 -20.24 2.68
N ARG A 389 -9.96 -21.36 2.98
CA ARG A 389 -10.11 -22.07 4.25
C ARG A 389 -9.70 -21.21 5.45
N GLU A 390 -8.57 -20.51 5.37
CA GLU A 390 -8.08 -19.64 6.45
C GLU A 390 -8.98 -18.42 6.69
N LEU A 391 -9.54 -17.85 5.61
CA LEU A 391 -10.46 -16.73 5.71
C LEU A 391 -11.89 -17.15 6.09
N SER A 392 -12.27 -18.42 5.94
CA SER A 392 -13.58 -18.92 6.39
C SER A 392 -13.73 -19.08 7.92
N MET A 393 -12.63 -19.02 8.69
CA MET A 393 -12.69 -19.08 10.16
C MET A 393 -13.25 -17.76 10.74
N PRO A 394 -13.99 -17.77 11.87
CA PRO A 394 -14.57 -16.55 12.46
C PRO A 394 -13.50 -15.51 12.82
N PHE A 395 -13.82 -14.24 12.64
CA PHE A 395 -13.03 -13.09 13.05
C PHE A 395 -13.65 -12.48 14.30
N ASP A 396 -12.85 -12.22 15.33
CA ASP A 396 -13.30 -11.53 16.54
C ASP A 396 -13.18 -10.02 16.32
N ILE A 397 -14.31 -9.34 16.14
CA ILE A 397 -14.40 -7.89 15.90
C ILE A 397 -15.13 -7.27 17.08
N ASP A 398 -14.38 -6.54 17.92
CA ASP A 398 -14.86 -5.95 19.19
C ASP A 398 -15.69 -6.91 20.09
N GLY A 399 -15.35 -8.21 20.10
CA GLY A 399 -16.04 -9.25 20.89
C GLY A 399 -17.18 -9.96 20.18
N GLN A 400 -17.38 -9.73 18.87
CA GLN A 400 -18.38 -10.41 18.04
C GLN A 400 -17.70 -11.30 16.98
N GLU A 401 -18.20 -12.53 16.81
CA GLU A 401 -17.75 -13.42 15.74
C GLU A 401 -18.36 -13.02 14.38
N VAL A 402 -17.53 -12.51 13.48
CA VAL A 402 -17.89 -12.18 12.09
C VAL A 402 -17.36 -13.27 11.16
N PHE A 403 -18.23 -13.79 10.30
CA PHE A 403 -17.87 -14.75 9.25
C PHE A 403 -17.85 -14.05 7.89
N THR A 404 -16.80 -14.28 7.12
CA THR A 404 -16.68 -13.81 5.73
C THR A 404 -16.10 -14.92 4.87
N SER A 405 -16.29 -14.83 3.55
CA SER A 405 -15.58 -15.65 2.58
C SER A 405 -14.89 -14.76 1.55
N THR A 406 -14.22 -15.36 0.57
CA THR A 406 -13.60 -14.64 -0.54
C THR A 406 -13.77 -15.39 -1.85
N SER A 407 -14.10 -14.64 -2.89
CA SER A 407 -14.06 -15.10 -4.28
C SER A 407 -12.67 -14.82 -4.86
N ILE A 408 -12.06 -15.83 -5.49
CA ILE A 408 -10.66 -15.75 -5.96
C ILE A 408 -10.54 -16.00 -7.47
N GLY A 409 -9.96 -15.06 -8.19
CA GLY A 409 -9.53 -15.23 -9.57
C GLY A 409 -8.05 -15.56 -9.67
N ILE A 410 -7.66 -16.43 -10.60
CA ILE A 410 -6.28 -16.91 -10.77
C ILE A 410 -5.81 -16.67 -12.21
N ALA A 411 -4.74 -15.92 -12.41
CA ALA A 411 -4.02 -15.82 -13.69
C ALA A 411 -2.63 -16.46 -13.60
N LEU A 412 -2.25 -17.26 -14.60
CA LEU A 412 -0.96 -17.96 -14.63
C LEU A 412 0.11 -17.18 -15.41
N GLY A 413 1.32 -17.12 -14.86
CA GLY A 413 2.48 -16.54 -15.52
C GLY A 413 2.88 -17.32 -16.78
N GLY A 414 3.15 -16.59 -17.87
CA GLY A 414 3.51 -17.19 -19.16
C GLY A 414 2.32 -17.59 -20.05
N ALA A 415 1.10 -17.14 -19.75
CA ALA A 415 0.00 -17.17 -20.72
C ALA A 415 0.35 -16.28 -21.94
N PRO A 416 0.03 -16.69 -23.19
CA PRO A 416 0.52 -16.03 -24.39
C PRO A 416 0.01 -14.59 -24.61
N ASN A 417 -1.03 -14.17 -23.90
CA ASN A 417 -1.69 -12.87 -24.07
C ASN A 417 -1.33 -11.84 -22.99
N SER A 418 -0.73 -12.27 -21.86
CA SER A 418 -0.56 -11.43 -20.67
C SER A 418 0.87 -10.89 -20.61
N VAL A 419 1.17 -9.95 -21.51
CA VAL A 419 2.54 -9.43 -21.79
C VAL A 419 2.98 -8.34 -20.80
N ARG A 420 2.07 -7.78 -20.01
CA ARG A 420 2.34 -6.74 -18.99
C ARG A 420 1.69 -7.08 -17.64
N PRO A 421 2.19 -6.53 -16.51
CA PRO A 421 1.60 -6.71 -15.18
C PRO A 421 0.11 -6.34 -15.11
N GLU A 422 -0.29 -5.26 -15.79
CA GLU A 422 -1.67 -4.78 -15.82
C GLU A 422 -2.61 -5.75 -16.52
N ASP A 423 -2.13 -6.39 -17.61
CA ASP A 423 -2.90 -7.42 -18.30
C ASP A 423 -3.09 -8.64 -17.40
N MET A 424 -2.04 -9.11 -16.72
CA MET A 424 -2.15 -10.22 -15.76
C MET A 424 -3.09 -9.94 -14.58
N LEU A 425 -3.07 -8.72 -14.04
CA LEU A 425 -3.96 -8.38 -12.94
C LEU A 425 -5.43 -8.29 -13.39
N ARG A 426 -5.68 -7.71 -14.58
CA ARG A 426 -7.01 -7.69 -15.22
C ARG A 426 -7.51 -9.09 -15.52
N ASP A 427 -6.64 -9.98 -15.99
CA ASP A 427 -6.98 -11.36 -16.30
C ASP A 427 -7.37 -12.13 -14.99
N ALA A 428 -6.65 -11.88 -13.89
CA ALA A 428 -6.99 -12.43 -12.57
C ALA A 428 -8.32 -11.87 -12.04
N ASP A 429 -8.55 -10.55 -12.12
CA ASP A 429 -9.81 -9.89 -11.77
C ASP A 429 -11.01 -10.43 -12.59
N THR A 430 -10.83 -10.59 -13.91
CA THR A 430 -11.84 -11.21 -14.79
C THR A 430 -12.22 -12.61 -14.32
N ALA A 431 -11.24 -13.40 -13.85
CA ALA A 431 -11.50 -14.72 -13.27
C ALA A 431 -12.17 -14.63 -11.88
N MET A 432 -11.88 -13.60 -11.08
CA MET A 432 -12.52 -13.36 -9.79
C MET A 432 -14.01 -13.05 -9.97
N TYR A 433 -14.36 -12.19 -10.93
CA TYR A 433 -15.77 -11.93 -11.27
C TYR A 433 -16.49 -13.22 -11.68
N ARG A 434 -15.85 -14.07 -12.48
CA ARG A 434 -16.41 -15.39 -12.83
C ARG A 434 -16.56 -16.30 -11.61
N ALA A 435 -15.66 -16.22 -10.62
CA ALA A 435 -15.77 -16.96 -9.37
C ALA A 435 -17.00 -16.51 -8.56
N LYS A 436 -17.27 -15.20 -8.46
CA LYS A 436 -18.50 -14.68 -7.83
C LYS A 436 -19.77 -15.25 -8.48
N GLY A 437 -19.82 -15.30 -9.80
CA GLY A 437 -20.92 -15.91 -10.57
C GLY A 437 -21.09 -17.43 -10.38
N MET A 438 -20.14 -18.12 -9.73
CA MET A 438 -20.25 -19.53 -9.32
C MET A 438 -20.74 -19.70 -7.87
N GLY A 439 -21.03 -18.60 -7.17
CA GLY A 439 -21.42 -18.55 -5.76
C GLY A 439 -20.29 -18.12 -4.83
N ILE A 440 -20.60 -18.04 -3.53
CA ILE A 440 -19.64 -17.62 -2.49
C ILE A 440 -18.50 -18.63 -2.29
N ALA A 441 -17.35 -18.15 -1.82
CA ALA A 441 -16.17 -18.97 -1.52
C ALA A 441 -15.69 -19.85 -2.69
N LYS A 442 -15.80 -19.36 -3.94
CA LYS A 442 -15.34 -20.06 -5.15
C LYS A 442 -14.05 -19.46 -5.70
N HIS A 443 -13.35 -20.24 -6.53
CA HIS A 443 -12.24 -19.73 -7.31
C HIS A 443 -12.38 -20.13 -8.78
N ALA A 444 -11.80 -19.34 -9.67
CA ALA A 444 -11.71 -19.66 -11.10
C ALA A 444 -10.32 -19.33 -11.65
N VAL A 445 -9.84 -20.15 -12.60
CA VAL A 445 -8.56 -19.95 -13.29
C VAL A 445 -8.82 -19.35 -14.66
N PHE A 446 -8.27 -18.17 -14.91
CA PHE A 446 -8.43 -17.42 -16.15
C PHE A 446 -8.16 -18.28 -17.39
N ASP A 447 -9.09 -18.18 -18.33
CA ASP A 447 -9.00 -18.74 -19.67
C ASP A 447 -9.30 -17.60 -20.66
N VAL A 448 -8.69 -17.63 -21.85
CA VAL A 448 -8.82 -16.55 -22.84
C VAL A 448 -10.29 -16.27 -23.21
N THR A 449 -11.15 -17.30 -23.17
CA THR A 449 -12.60 -17.15 -23.39
C THR A 449 -13.36 -16.39 -22.29
N MET A 450 -12.71 -16.06 -21.17
CA MET A 450 -13.33 -15.30 -20.07
C MET A 450 -13.39 -13.80 -20.34
N HIS A 451 -12.38 -13.21 -21.01
CA HIS A 451 -12.38 -11.78 -21.28
C HIS A 451 -13.50 -11.38 -22.24
N ASP A 452 -13.63 -12.13 -23.33
CA ASP A 452 -14.75 -12.00 -24.28
C ASP A 452 -16.11 -12.17 -23.59
N ARG A 453 -16.19 -13.10 -22.62
CA ARG A 453 -17.40 -13.31 -21.81
C ARG A 453 -17.71 -12.14 -20.87
N ALA A 454 -16.73 -11.54 -20.20
CA ALA A 454 -16.96 -10.39 -19.32
C ALA A 454 -17.48 -9.17 -20.09
N VAL A 455 -16.88 -8.87 -21.25
CA VAL A 455 -17.40 -7.86 -22.18
C VAL A 455 -18.79 -8.24 -22.70
N ALA A 456 -19.00 -9.51 -23.04
CA ALA A 456 -20.29 -10.00 -23.50
C ALA A 456 -21.40 -9.92 -22.43
N VAL A 457 -21.08 -10.00 -21.13
CA VAL A 457 -22.01 -9.84 -20.00
C VAL A 457 -22.38 -8.38 -19.79
N LEU A 458 -21.43 -7.44 -19.84
CA LEU A 458 -21.71 -6.00 -19.79
C LEU A 458 -22.59 -5.52 -20.95
N GLN A 459 -22.40 -6.08 -22.15
CA GLN A 459 -23.31 -5.87 -23.28
C GLN A 459 -24.70 -6.47 -22.99
N LEU A 460 -24.73 -7.69 -22.47
CA LEU A 460 -25.98 -8.41 -22.16
C LEU A 460 -26.81 -7.70 -21.09
N GLU A 461 -26.21 -7.02 -20.10
CA GLU A 461 -26.94 -6.19 -19.13
C GLU A 461 -27.68 -5.05 -19.84
N ASN A 462 -26.95 -4.29 -20.67
CA ASN A 462 -27.50 -3.14 -21.39
C ASN A 462 -28.61 -3.56 -22.36
N ASP A 463 -28.43 -4.69 -23.05
CA ASP A 463 -29.47 -5.21 -23.95
C ASP A 463 -30.65 -5.81 -23.18
N LEU A 464 -30.47 -6.43 -22.01
CA LEU A 464 -31.57 -6.99 -21.20
C LEU A 464 -32.52 -5.89 -20.69
N ARG A 465 -32.00 -4.75 -20.24
CA ARG A 465 -32.83 -3.59 -19.87
C ARG A 465 -33.73 -3.15 -21.02
N ARG A 466 -33.21 -3.20 -22.26
CA ARG A 466 -33.92 -2.81 -23.48
C ARG A 466 -34.78 -3.94 -24.06
N ALA A 467 -34.56 -5.20 -23.69
CA ALA A 467 -35.27 -6.36 -24.22
C ALA A 467 -36.77 -6.33 -23.90
N ILE A 468 -37.15 -5.78 -22.74
CA ILE A 468 -38.55 -5.55 -22.34
C ILE A 468 -39.20 -4.55 -23.31
N GLU A 469 -38.62 -3.36 -23.49
CA GLU A 469 -39.12 -2.30 -24.38
C GLU A 469 -39.16 -2.72 -25.86
N ARG A 470 -38.18 -3.50 -26.29
CA ARG A 470 -38.02 -3.95 -27.69
C ARG A 470 -38.88 -5.16 -28.04
N GLY A 471 -39.63 -5.73 -27.09
CA GLY A 471 -40.43 -6.93 -27.32
C GLY A 471 -39.59 -8.16 -27.70
N GLU A 472 -38.42 -8.33 -27.09
CA GLU A 472 -37.49 -9.46 -27.33
C GLU A 472 -37.69 -10.62 -26.34
N LEU A 473 -38.44 -10.39 -25.27
CA LEU A 473 -38.81 -11.41 -24.31
C LEU A 473 -40.06 -12.19 -24.77
N ARG A 474 -40.11 -13.48 -24.44
CA ARG A 474 -41.24 -14.39 -24.68
C ARG A 474 -41.45 -15.24 -23.43
N VAL A 475 -42.67 -15.72 -23.23
CA VAL A 475 -42.98 -16.75 -22.23
C VAL A 475 -43.26 -18.05 -22.98
N GLN A 476 -42.64 -19.14 -22.56
CA GLN A 476 -43.01 -20.49 -22.96
C GLN A 476 -43.70 -21.22 -21.81
N TYR A 477 -44.54 -22.19 -22.13
CA TYR A 477 -45.40 -22.90 -21.19
C TYR A 477 -45.04 -24.38 -21.22
N GLN A 478 -44.65 -24.96 -20.08
CA GLN A 478 -44.41 -26.41 -19.97
C GLN A 478 -45.54 -27.07 -19.18
N PRO A 479 -46.20 -28.14 -19.69
CA PRO A 479 -47.34 -28.75 -19.02
C PRO A 479 -46.95 -29.51 -17.75
N ILE A 480 -47.76 -29.34 -16.72
CA ILE A 480 -47.75 -30.13 -15.48
C ILE A 480 -48.89 -31.15 -15.58
N VAL A 481 -48.57 -32.43 -15.39
CA VAL A 481 -49.47 -33.56 -15.67
C VAL A 481 -49.81 -34.31 -14.38
N ALA A 482 -51.09 -34.57 -14.13
CA ALA A 482 -51.56 -35.45 -13.06
C ALA A 482 -51.32 -36.91 -13.43
N LEU A 483 -50.29 -37.51 -12.82
CA LEU A 483 -49.72 -38.80 -13.20
C LEU A 483 -50.72 -39.97 -13.14
N GLY A 484 -51.71 -39.89 -12.25
CA GLY A 484 -52.77 -40.90 -12.12
C GLY A 484 -53.88 -40.84 -13.19
N SER A 485 -53.96 -39.77 -13.98
CA SER A 485 -54.98 -39.58 -15.03
C SER A 485 -54.41 -39.27 -16.41
N GLY A 486 -53.11 -38.96 -16.51
CA GLY A 486 -52.50 -38.48 -17.75
C GLY A 486 -52.89 -37.04 -18.12
N ARG A 487 -53.75 -36.36 -17.33
CA ARG A 487 -54.32 -35.06 -17.69
C ARG A 487 -53.44 -33.88 -17.32
N ILE A 488 -53.37 -32.90 -18.21
CA ILE A 488 -52.75 -31.60 -17.94
C ILE A 488 -53.59 -30.88 -16.87
N VAL A 489 -52.94 -30.46 -15.77
CA VAL A 489 -53.55 -29.71 -14.66
C VAL A 489 -53.07 -28.27 -14.56
N GLY A 490 -52.03 -27.93 -15.33
CA GLY A 490 -51.49 -26.58 -15.38
C GLY A 490 -50.25 -26.49 -16.25
N PHE A 491 -49.63 -25.31 -16.23
CA PHE A 491 -48.41 -25.01 -16.97
C PHE A 491 -47.46 -24.18 -16.12
N GLU A 492 -46.16 -24.43 -16.24
CA GLU A 492 -45.12 -23.52 -15.74
C GLU A 492 -44.75 -22.49 -16.82
N ALA A 493 -44.70 -21.22 -16.44
CA ALA A 493 -44.30 -20.09 -17.28
C ALA A 493 -42.79 -19.87 -17.22
N LEU A 494 -42.13 -20.16 -18.33
CA LEU A 494 -40.69 -20.14 -18.49
C LEU A 494 -40.26 -18.98 -19.41
N ALA A 495 -39.57 -18.00 -18.85
CA ALA A 495 -39.06 -16.86 -19.61
C ALA A 495 -38.06 -17.29 -20.69
N ARG A 496 -38.07 -16.61 -21.84
CA ARG A 496 -37.15 -16.78 -22.97
C ARG A 496 -36.76 -15.42 -23.53
N TRP A 497 -35.52 -15.29 -23.98
CA TRP A 497 -35.05 -14.07 -24.62
C TRP A 497 -34.58 -14.35 -26.04
N GLN A 498 -35.26 -13.75 -27.02
CA GLN A 498 -34.95 -13.78 -28.44
C GLN A 498 -34.07 -12.55 -28.77
N HIS A 499 -32.77 -12.63 -28.49
CA HIS A 499 -31.85 -11.52 -28.70
C HIS A 499 -31.50 -11.34 -30.19
N ARG A 500 -31.67 -10.13 -30.73
CA ARG A 500 -31.56 -9.85 -32.19
C ARG A 500 -30.24 -10.31 -32.84
N GLN A 501 -29.13 -10.25 -32.10
CA GLN A 501 -27.80 -10.60 -32.62
C GLN A 501 -27.31 -11.99 -32.17
N ARG A 502 -27.81 -12.50 -31.04
CA ARG A 502 -27.32 -13.76 -30.43
C ARG A 502 -28.30 -14.94 -30.59
N GLY A 503 -29.51 -14.70 -31.09
CA GLY A 503 -30.58 -15.69 -31.09
C GLY A 503 -31.14 -15.92 -29.69
N THR A 504 -31.55 -17.15 -29.40
CA THR A 504 -32.15 -17.52 -28.11
C THR A 504 -31.09 -17.53 -27.00
N VAL A 505 -31.19 -16.62 -26.03
CA VAL A 505 -30.38 -16.60 -24.81
C VAL A 505 -31.07 -17.44 -23.73
N ALA A 506 -30.31 -18.31 -23.07
CA ALA A 506 -30.84 -19.25 -22.08
C ALA A 506 -31.15 -18.56 -20.72
N PRO A 507 -32.20 -18.99 -19.99
CA PRO A 507 -32.52 -18.42 -18.67
C PRO A 507 -31.35 -18.47 -17.68
N SER A 508 -30.57 -19.56 -17.70
CA SER A 508 -29.37 -19.72 -16.88
C SER A 508 -28.25 -18.72 -17.18
N GLU A 509 -28.31 -17.99 -18.30
CA GLU A 509 -27.37 -16.91 -18.64
C GLU A 509 -27.92 -15.53 -18.23
N PHE A 510 -29.20 -15.23 -18.49
CA PHE A 510 -29.74 -13.88 -18.27
C PHE A 510 -30.48 -13.68 -16.95
N ILE A 511 -30.99 -14.72 -16.28
CA ILE A 511 -31.68 -14.57 -14.98
C ILE A 511 -30.70 -14.17 -13.87
N PRO A 512 -29.51 -14.80 -13.68
CA PRO A 512 -28.54 -14.34 -12.67
C PRO A 512 -28.10 -12.89 -12.91
N LEU A 513 -27.91 -12.52 -14.18
CA LEU A 513 -27.58 -11.15 -14.58
C LEU A 513 -28.72 -10.18 -14.25
N ALA A 514 -29.98 -10.56 -14.48
CA ALA A 514 -31.15 -9.77 -14.11
C ALA A 514 -31.22 -9.56 -12.59
N GLU A 515 -30.88 -10.58 -11.80
CA GLU A 515 -30.83 -10.48 -10.35
C GLU A 515 -29.75 -9.50 -9.91
N GLU A 516 -28.48 -9.73 -10.29
CA GLU A 516 -27.32 -8.90 -9.94
C GLU A 516 -27.60 -7.40 -10.19
N THR A 517 -28.11 -7.09 -11.37
CA THR A 517 -28.32 -5.73 -11.90
C THR A 517 -29.64 -5.07 -11.45
N GLY A 518 -30.50 -5.82 -10.75
CA GLY A 518 -31.81 -5.37 -10.27
C GLY A 518 -32.93 -5.35 -11.33
N VAL A 519 -32.62 -5.70 -12.59
CA VAL A 519 -33.58 -5.77 -13.70
C VAL A 519 -34.65 -6.86 -13.48
N ILE A 520 -34.35 -7.85 -12.63
CA ILE A 520 -35.26 -8.97 -12.28
C ILE A 520 -36.65 -8.51 -11.84
N GLY A 521 -36.79 -7.37 -11.15
CA GLY A 521 -38.10 -6.85 -10.74
C GLY A 521 -38.98 -6.44 -11.93
N SER A 522 -38.40 -5.75 -12.93
CA SER A 522 -39.11 -5.36 -14.15
C SER A 522 -39.38 -6.54 -15.07
N LEU A 523 -38.41 -7.46 -15.18
CA LEU A 523 -38.57 -8.72 -15.92
C LEU A 523 -39.70 -9.57 -15.31
N GLY A 524 -39.68 -9.77 -13.99
CA GLY A 524 -40.66 -10.58 -13.26
C GLY A 524 -42.08 -10.03 -13.39
N ARG A 525 -42.26 -8.70 -13.28
CA ARG A 525 -43.56 -8.04 -13.57
C ARG A 525 -44.06 -8.33 -14.98
N TRP A 526 -43.20 -8.19 -15.99
CA TRP A 526 -43.57 -8.44 -17.38
C TRP A 526 -43.96 -9.91 -17.61
N VAL A 527 -43.18 -10.86 -17.07
CA VAL A 527 -43.49 -12.30 -17.17
C VAL A 527 -44.81 -12.62 -16.47
N MET A 528 -45.04 -12.10 -15.26
CA MET A 528 -46.28 -12.27 -14.51
C MET A 528 -47.50 -11.78 -15.30
N GLN A 529 -47.43 -10.56 -15.83
CA GLN A 529 -48.55 -9.95 -16.56
C GLN A 529 -48.87 -10.69 -17.85
N GLU A 530 -47.85 -11.06 -18.64
CA GLU A 530 -48.04 -11.83 -19.88
C GLU A 530 -48.60 -13.23 -19.56
N ALA A 531 -47.97 -13.97 -18.64
CA ALA A 531 -48.38 -15.33 -18.29
C ALA A 531 -49.81 -15.39 -17.72
N CYS A 532 -50.18 -14.46 -16.83
CA CYS A 532 -51.55 -14.39 -16.30
C CYS A 532 -52.57 -14.04 -17.40
N THR A 533 -52.23 -13.11 -18.30
CA THR A 533 -53.09 -12.76 -19.45
C THR A 533 -53.35 -13.96 -20.35
N GLN A 534 -52.30 -14.71 -20.70
CA GLN A 534 -52.43 -15.87 -21.58
C GLN A 534 -53.14 -17.04 -20.91
N MET A 535 -52.88 -17.31 -19.62
CA MET A 535 -53.64 -18.32 -18.87
C MET A 535 -55.13 -17.96 -18.81
N ARG A 536 -55.47 -16.70 -18.55
CA ARG A 536 -56.88 -16.28 -18.49
C ARG A 536 -57.61 -16.47 -19.82
N ARG A 537 -56.93 -16.19 -20.94
CA ARG A 537 -57.42 -16.47 -22.31
C ARG A 537 -57.59 -17.96 -22.56
N LEU A 538 -56.62 -18.78 -22.15
CA LEU A 538 -56.67 -20.24 -22.28
C LEU A 538 -57.87 -20.83 -21.52
N GLN A 539 -58.08 -20.42 -20.26
CA GLN A 539 -59.25 -20.78 -19.47
C GLN A 539 -60.58 -20.29 -20.10
N ALA A 540 -60.60 -19.12 -20.74
CA ALA A 540 -61.80 -18.60 -21.43
C ALA A 540 -62.15 -19.40 -22.70
N ASN A 541 -61.13 -19.82 -23.45
CA ASN A 541 -61.30 -20.58 -24.70
C ASN A 541 -61.67 -22.05 -24.44
N PHE A 542 -61.25 -22.63 -23.31
CA PHE A 542 -61.49 -24.03 -22.95
C PHE A 542 -62.24 -24.19 -21.61
N PRO A 543 -63.48 -23.68 -21.46
CA PRO A 543 -64.24 -23.72 -20.21
C PRO A 543 -64.69 -25.14 -19.78
N ARG A 544 -64.41 -26.16 -20.61
CA ARG A 544 -64.63 -27.59 -20.29
C ARG A 544 -63.36 -28.31 -19.83
N ALA A 545 -62.20 -27.66 -19.91
CA ALA A 545 -60.97 -28.20 -19.35
C ALA A 545 -61.04 -28.23 -17.81
N PRO A 546 -60.21 -29.04 -17.13
CA PRO A 546 -59.96 -28.87 -15.70
C PRO A 546 -59.54 -27.42 -15.39
N ALA A 547 -59.67 -26.98 -14.13
CA ALA A 547 -59.19 -25.67 -13.71
C ALA A 547 -57.66 -25.59 -13.85
N LEU A 548 -57.18 -25.12 -15.01
CA LEU A 548 -55.77 -25.05 -15.35
C LEU A 548 -55.07 -24.05 -14.44
N THR A 549 -54.02 -24.51 -13.78
CA THR A 549 -53.13 -23.68 -12.96
C THR A 549 -51.95 -23.14 -13.78
N LEU A 550 -51.43 -21.99 -13.36
CA LEU A 550 -50.25 -21.35 -13.90
C LEU A 550 -49.20 -21.26 -12.79
N ALA A 551 -48.01 -21.81 -13.00
CA ALA A 551 -46.87 -21.59 -12.13
C ALA A 551 -45.94 -20.53 -12.70
N VAL A 552 -45.46 -19.62 -11.84
CA VAL A 552 -44.52 -18.56 -12.21
C VAL A 552 -43.40 -18.50 -11.16
N ASN A 553 -42.16 -18.55 -11.64
CA ASN A 553 -40.96 -18.45 -10.82
C ASN A 553 -40.71 -17.02 -10.33
N ILE A 554 -40.40 -16.87 -9.03
CA ILE A 554 -40.15 -15.59 -8.36
C ILE A 554 -38.75 -15.59 -7.71
N SER A 555 -37.92 -14.64 -8.09
CA SER A 555 -36.57 -14.47 -7.52
C SER A 555 -36.62 -14.12 -6.03
N GLY A 556 -35.63 -14.61 -5.27
CA GLY A 556 -35.44 -14.21 -3.87
C GLY A 556 -35.29 -12.70 -3.67
N ARG A 557 -34.70 -11.97 -4.63
CA ARG A 557 -34.62 -10.51 -4.59
C ARG A 557 -36.01 -9.86 -4.69
N GLN A 558 -36.96 -10.48 -5.40
CA GLN A 558 -38.35 -10.00 -5.48
C GLN A 558 -39.14 -10.29 -4.21
N VAL A 559 -38.96 -11.46 -3.57
CA VAL A 559 -39.65 -11.81 -2.31
C VAL A 559 -39.38 -10.79 -1.19
N LEU A 560 -38.21 -10.13 -1.24
CA LEU A 560 -37.80 -9.07 -0.32
C LEU A 560 -38.24 -7.65 -0.72
N GLN A 561 -38.89 -7.46 -1.88
CA GLN A 561 -39.43 -6.16 -2.29
C GLN A 561 -40.71 -5.85 -1.49
N PRO A 562 -40.81 -4.66 -0.87
CA PRO A 562 -41.98 -4.31 -0.04
C PRO A 562 -43.31 -4.31 -0.80
N ASP A 563 -43.29 -4.06 -2.11
CA ASP A 563 -44.43 -3.84 -2.99
C ASP A 563 -44.76 -5.04 -3.90
N LEU A 564 -44.08 -6.19 -3.74
CA LEU A 564 -44.35 -7.39 -4.55
C LEU A 564 -45.82 -7.83 -4.48
N VAL A 565 -46.41 -7.77 -3.28
CA VAL A 565 -47.77 -8.27 -3.04
C VAL A 565 -48.80 -7.40 -3.74
N GLU A 566 -48.61 -6.08 -3.68
CA GLU A 566 -49.37 -5.07 -4.38
C GLU A 566 -49.27 -5.24 -5.91
N GLN A 567 -48.05 -5.39 -6.45
CA GLN A 567 -47.83 -5.64 -7.88
C GLN A 567 -48.56 -6.91 -8.38
N ILE A 568 -48.64 -7.95 -7.55
CA ILE A 568 -49.32 -9.21 -7.88
C ILE A 568 -50.84 -9.07 -7.81
N ASP A 569 -51.39 -8.39 -6.79
CA ASP A 569 -52.82 -8.07 -6.70
C ASP A 569 -53.27 -7.22 -7.90
N ASP A 570 -52.51 -6.17 -8.25
CA ASP A 570 -52.77 -5.35 -9.43
C ASP A 570 -52.73 -6.18 -10.73
N THR A 571 -51.80 -7.13 -10.85
CA THR A 571 -51.71 -8.03 -12.01
C THR A 571 -52.93 -8.96 -12.11
N LEU A 572 -53.36 -9.54 -10.98
CA LEU A 572 -54.55 -10.42 -10.93
C LEU A 572 -55.82 -9.62 -11.28
N ARG A 573 -55.96 -8.40 -10.76
CA ARG A 573 -57.08 -7.50 -11.08
C ARG A 573 -57.09 -7.07 -12.55
N ALA A 574 -55.94 -6.71 -13.11
CA ALA A 574 -55.82 -6.26 -14.49
C ALA A 574 -56.06 -7.39 -15.51
N THR A 575 -55.65 -8.62 -15.18
CA THR A 575 -55.82 -9.79 -16.07
C THR A 575 -57.15 -10.53 -15.85
N GLY A 576 -57.77 -10.39 -14.67
CA GLY A 576 -58.99 -11.11 -14.31
C GLY A 576 -58.79 -12.61 -14.08
N LEU A 577 -57.56 -13.03 -13.77
CA LEU A 577 -57.23 -14.40 -13.37
C LEU A 577 -57.59 -14.62 -11.89
N ASP A 578 -58.23 -15.75 -11.57
CA ASP A 578 -58.50 -16.12 -10.18
C ASP A 578 -57.19 -16.46 -9.46
N ALA A 579 -56.97 -15.90 -8.27
CA ALA A 579 -55.74 -16.06 -7.50
C ALA A 579 -55.37 -17.54 -7.25
N ARG A 580 -56.36 -18.44 -7.11
CA ARG A 580 -56.14 -19.88 -6.89
C ARG A 580 -55.64 -20.60 -8.14
N SER A 581 -55.78 -19.98 -9.31
CA SER A 581 -55.18 -20.46 -10.56
C SER A 581 -53.70 -20.10 -10.67
N LEU A 582 -53.17 -19.22 -9.81
CA LEU A 582 -51.77 -18.80 -9.83
C LEU A 582 -50.98 -19.47 -8.70
N ARG A 583 -49.89 -20.12 -9.09
CA ARG A 583 -48.85 -20.72 -8.25
C ARG A 583 -47.60 -19.87 -8.36
N LEU A 584 -47.02 -19.51 -7.22
CA LEU A 584 -45.69 -18.87 -7.18
C LEU A 584 -44.65 -19.90 -6.75
N GLU A 585 -43.59 -20.02 -7.52
CA GLU A 585 -42.46 -20.90 -7.26
C GLU A 585 -41.30 -20.08 -6.68
N ILE A 586 -40.79 -20.50 -5.52
CA ILE A 586 -39.69 -19.85 -4.80
C ILE A 586 -38.64 -20.91 -4.48
N THR A 587 -37.39 -20.69 -4.87
CA THR A 587 -36.29 -21.63 -4.61
C THR A 587 -35.97 -21.75 -3.12
N GLU A 588 -35.57 -22.94 -2.69
CA GLU A 588 -35.29 -23.27 -1.29
C GLU A 588 -34.33 -22.26 -0.60
N SER A 589 -33.32 -21.76 -1.31
CA SER A 589 -32.27 -20.88 -0.75
C SER A 589 -32.80 -19.56 -0.19
N VAL A 590 -33.85 -18.99 -0.79
CA VAL A 590 -34.46 -17.70 -0.37
C VAL A 590 -34.96 -17.77 1.08
N LEU A 591 -35.43 -18.94 1.48
CA LEU A 591 -36.02 -19.20 2.79
C LEU A 591 -34.99 -19.19 3.91
N VAL A 592 -33.72 -19.47 3.60
CA VAL A 592 -32.62 -19.56 4.56
C VAL A 592 -32.02 -18.18 4.83
N GLU A 593 -31.84 -17.34 3.79
CA GLU A 593 -31.14 -16.05 3.94
C GLU A 593 -31.93 -14.99 4.72
N ASN A 594 -33.26 -14.95 4.62
CA ASN A 594 -34.08 -13.96 5.32
C ASN A 594 -35.47 -14.50 5.70
N ALA A 595 -35.47 -15.60 6.46
CA ALA A 595 -36.65 -16.33 6.92
C ALA A 595 -37.80 -15.44 7.41
N ALA A 596 -37.52 -14.48 8.31
CA ALA A 596 -38.57 -13.66 8.93
C ALA A 596 -39.26 -12.72 7.93
N ALA A 597 -38.54 -12.14 6.96
CA ALA A 597 -39.12 -11.31 5.91
C ALA A 597 -39.89 -12.18 4.89
N ALA A 598 -39.30 -13.29 4.45
CA ALA A 598 -39.93 -14.24 3.55
C ALA A 598 -41.27 -14.77 4.11
N THR A 599 -41.30 -15.22 5.37
CA THR A 599 -42.55 -15.71 6.01
C THR A 599 -43.66 -14.66 5.96
N ARG A 600 -43.37 -13.38 6.24
CA ARG A 600 -44.38 -12.30 6.18
C ARG A 600 -44.91 -12.09 4.76
N CYS A 601 -44.01 -12.03 3.77
CA CYS A 601 -44.36 -11.87 2.37
C CYS A 601 -45.24 -13.05 1.89
N LEU A 602 -44.79 -14.29 2.10
CA LEU A 602 -45.50 -15.51 1.73
C LEU A 602 -46.87 -15.62 2.43
N THR A 603 -46.97 -15.25 3.72
CA THR A 603 -48.26 -15.23 4.43
C THR A 603 -49.25 -14.26 3.78
N ARG A 604 -48.77 -13.08 3.38
CA ARG A 604 -49.58 -12.04 2.72
C ARG A 604 -49.99 -12.45 1.30
N LEU A 605 -49.12 -13.13 0.55
CA LEU A 605 -49.45 -13.73 -0.76
C LEU A 605 -50.51 -14.83 -0.63
N ARG A 606 -50.42 -15.70 0.38
CA ARG A 606 -51.48 -16.69 0.67
C ARG A 606 -52.80 -16.05 1.08
N GLN A 607 -52.79 -14.91 1.76
CA GLN A 607 -54.00 -14.14 2.10
C GLN A 607 -54.72 -13.56 0.87
N LEU A 608 -54.01 -13.27 -0.23
CA LEU A 608 -54.62 -12.95 -1.52
C LEU A 608 -55.26 -14.18 -2.22
N GLY A 609 -55.02 -15.40 -1.71
CA GLY A 609 -55.57 -16.64 -2.24
C GLY A 609 -54.68 -17.37 -3.26
N LEU A 610 -53.42 -16.97 -3.42
CA LEU A 610 -52.45 -17.66 -4.26
C LEU A 610 -51.98 -18.98 -3.64
N GLN A 611 -51.57 -19.91 -4.50
CA GLN A 611 -50.88 -21.13 -4.10
C GLN A 611 -49.36 -20.91 -4.06
N LEU A 612 -48.67 -21.47 -3.06
CA LEU A 612 -47.23 -21.29 -2.90
C LEU A 612 -46.47 -22.62 -3.02
N CYS A 613 -45.45 -22.64 -3.87
CA CYS A 613 -44.62 -23.81 -4.15
C CYS A 613 -43.16 -23.54 -3.79
N ILE A 614 -42.50 -24.51 -3.16
CA ILE A 614 -41.04 -24.51 -2.97
C ILE A 614 -40.39 -25.28 -4.10
N ASP A 615 -39.44 -24.62 -4.75
CA ASP A 615 -38.71 -25.12 -5.91
C ASP A 615 -37.26 -25.54 -5.55
N ASP A 616 -36.65 -26.35 -6.43
CA ASP A 616 -35.30 -26.96 -6.31
C ASP A 616 -35.09 -27.79 -5.01
N PHE A 617 -36.17 -28.33 -4.43
CA PHE A 617 -36.12 -28.87 -3.06
C PHE A 617 -35.19 -30.08 -2.90
N GLY A 618 -34.32 -30.00 -1.89
CA GLY A 618 -33.38 -31.06 -1.52
C GLY A 618 -31.96 -30.86 -2.07
N THR A 619 -31.72 -29.82 -2.86
CA THR A 619 -30.38 -29.42 -3.31
C THR A 619 -29.63 -28.59 -2.26
N GLY A 620 -30.33 -28.01 -1.27
CA GLY A 620 -29.80 -27.12 -0.24
C GLY A 620 -29.73 -27.69 1.18
N TYR A 621 -29.47 -26.81 2.15
CA TYR A 621 -29.45 -27.13 3.58
C TYR A 621 -30.85 -27.02 4.20
N SER A 622 -31.73 -27.98 3.89
CA SER A 622 -33.13 -27.96 4.35
C SER A 622 -33.26 -28.04 5.88
N SER A 623 -33.56 -26.92 6.54
CA SER A 623 -33.96 -26.93 7.95
C SER A 623 -35.43 -27.37 8.07
N LEU A 624 -35.64 -28.67 8.29
CA LEU A 624 -36.98 -29.28 8.47
C LEU A 624 -37.83 -28.57 9.53
N SER A 625 -37.20 -27.97 10.54
CA SER A 625 -37.89 -27.22 11.61
C SER A 625 -38.54 -25.90 11.12
N TYR A 626 -38.08 -25.37 9.99
CA TYR A 626 -38.61 -24.15 9.39
C TYR A 626 -39.68 -24.45 8.33
N LEU A 627 -39.53 -25.53 7.55
CA LEU A 627 -40.47 -25.93 6.49
C LEU A 627 -41.91 -26.10 7.02
N HIS A 628 -42.08 -26.68 8.21
CA HIS A 628 -43.39 -26.84 8.87
C HIS A 628 -44.07 -25.50 9.24
N ARG A 629 -43.34 -24.38 9.28
CA ARG A 629 -43.89 -23.05 9.63
C ARG A 629 -44.25 -22.22 8.39
N LEU A 630 -43.87 -22.67 7.21
CA LEU A 630 -44.12 -21.93 5.98
C LEU A 630 -45.54 -22.15 5.46
N PRO A 631 -46.20 -21.11 4.95
CA PRO A 631 -47.56 -21.20 4.43
C PRO A 631 -47.58 -21.78 3.00
N ILE A 632 -46.89 -22.90 2.77
CA ILE A 632 -46.75 -23.56 1.46
C ILE A 632 -47.91 -24.51 1.17
N ASP A 633 -48.11 -24.82 -0.11
CA ASP A 633 -49.15 -25.73 -0.61
C ASP A 633 -48.55 -26.84 -1.49
N LEU A 634 -47.43 -26.57 -2.19
CA LEU A 634 -46.74 -27.52 -3.06
C LEU A 634 -45.22 -27.56 -2.80
N LEU A 635 -44.60 -28.67 -3.20
CA LEU A 635 -43.15 -28.89 -3.20
C LEU A 635 -42.72 -29.55 -4.51
N LYS A 636 -41.78 -28.94 -5.23
CA LYS A 636 -41.16 -29.48 -6.45
C LYS A 636 -39.86 -30.23 -6.12
N ILE A 637 -39.76 -31.48 -6.57
CA ILE A 637 -38.54 -32.28 -6.45
C ILE A 637 -37.61 -31.92 -7.60
N ASP A 638 -36.40 -31.45 -7.29
CA ASP A 638 -35.39 -31.13 -8.31
C ASP A 638 -35.14 -32.30 -9.28
N SER A 639 -35.06 -31.92 -10.55
CA SER A 639 -34.71 -32.75 -11.70
C SER A 639 -33.46 -33.62 -11.49
N SER A 640 -32.42 -33.20 -10.76
CA SER A 640 -31.18 -33.98 -10.64
C SER A 640 -31.39 -35.33 -9.95
N PHE A 641 -32.29 -35.39 -8.96
CA PHE A 641 -32.67 -36.62 -8.27
C PHE A 641 -33.53 -37.52 -9.16
N VAL A 642 -34.50 -36.94 -9.87
CA VAL A 642 -35.44 -37.69 -10.73
C VAL A 642 -34.75 -38.27 -11.97
N ARG A 643 -33.85 -37.52 -12.61
CA ARG A 643 -33.11 -37.97 -13.79
C ARG A 643 -32.27 -39.22 -13.51
N THR A 644 -31.76 -39.37 -12.29
CA THR A 644 -30.85 -40.45 -11.88
C THR A 644 -31.52 -41.55 -11.03
N MET A 645 -32.77 -41.41 -10.60
CA MET A 645 -33.46 -42.36 -9.70
C MET A 645 -33.58 -43.81 -10.23
N GLY A 646 -33.42 -44.02 -11.54
CA GLY A 646 -33.48 -45.34 -12.18
C GLY A 646 -32.15 -46.12 -12.09
N SER A 647 -31.03 -45.44 -11.83
CA SER A 647 -29.69 -46.03 -11.76
C SER A 647 -29.02 -45.84 -10.39
N ASP A 648 -29.39 -44.81 -9.64
CA ASP A 648 -28.89 -44.54 -8.29
C ASP A 648 -29.97 -44.76 -7.20
N GLU A 649 -29.79 -45.83 -6.43
CA GLU A 649 -30.60 -46.19 -5.27
C GLU A 649 -30.59 -45.10 -4.18
N LYS A 650 -29.52 -44.31 -4.07
CA LYS A 650 -29.46 -43.17 -3.14
C LYS A 650 -30.46 -42.09 -3.54
N ASN A 651 -30.47 -41.70 -4.81
CA ASN A 651 -31.37 -40.66 -5.31
C ASN A 651 -32.82 -41.14 -5.35
N ARG A 652 -33.06 -42.44 -5.63
CA ARG A 652 -34.38 -43.07 -5.44
C ARG A 652 -34.91 -42.90 -4.01
N ARG A 653 -34.06 -43.09 -2.99
CA ARG A 653 -34.43 -42.90 -1.57
C ARG A 653 -34.66 -41.44 -1.19
N ILE A 654 -33.94 -40.50 -1.81
CA ILE A 654 -34.17 -39.06 -1.61
C ILE A 654 -35.58 -38.70 -2.13
N VAL A 655 -35.92 -39.09 -3.36
CA VAL A 655 -37.27 -38.91 -3.94
C VAL A 655 -38.35 -39.54 -3.04
N GLU A 656 -38.15 -40.77 -2.57
CA GLU A 656 -39.06 -41.46 -1.65
C GLU A 656 -39.23 -40.71 -0.30
N THR A 657 -38.15 -40.13 0.23
CA THR A 657 -38.17 -39.33 1.47
C THR A 657 -38.91 -38.01 1.29
N ILE A 658 -38.72 -37.33 0.16
CA ILE A 658 -39.41 -36.06 -0.14
C ILE A 658 -40.92 -36.30 -0.36
N LEU A 659 -41.30 -37.38 -1.03
CA LEU A 659 -42.72 -37.78 -1.18
C LEU A 659 -43.37 -38.10 0.18
N LEU A 660 -42.64 -38.75 1.09
CA LEU A 660 -43.11 -38.99 2.46
C LEU A 660 -43.22 -37.70 3.27
N LEU A 661 -42.26 -36.77 3.13
CA LEU A 661 -42.28 -35.47 3.79
C LEU A 661 -43.49 -34.63 3.34
N GLY A 662 -43.77 -34.57 2.03
CA GLY A 662 -44.93 -33.85 1.50
C GLY A 662 -46.25 -34.36 2.10
N ARG A 663 -46.43 -35.69 2.16
CA ARG A 663 -47.60 -36.32 2.81
C ARG A 663 -47.71 -35.96 4.30
N ASN A 664 -46.60 -35.94 5.03
CA ASN A 664 -46.60 -35.61 6.46
C ASN A 664 -46.89 -34.13 6.73
N LEU A 665 -46.54 -33.24 5.80
CA LEU A 665 -46.85 -31.80 5.87
C LEU A 665 -48.22 -31.45 5.27
N GLY A 666 -48.89 -32.37 4.58
CA GLY A 666 -50.16 -32.13 3.89
C GLY A 666 -50.03 -31.28 2.62
N VAL A 667 -48.84 -31.23 2.01
CA VAL A 667 -48.57 -30.48 0.76
C VAL A 667 -48.52 -31.41 -0.45
N GLU A 668 -48.91 -30.89 -1.61
CA GLU A 668 -48.79 -31.63 -2.88
C GLU A 668 -47.32 -31.71 -3.32
N VAL A 669 -46.94 -32.77 -4.04
CA VAL A 669 -45.57 -32.94 -4.53
C VAL A 669 -45.56 -33.13 -6.05
N VAL A 670 -44.77 -32.31 -6.72
CA VAL A 670 -44.50 -32.34 -8.17
C VAL A 670 -43.09 -32.89 -8.38
N ALA A 671 -42.90 -33.84 -9.30
CA ALA A 671 -41.57 -34.33 -9.67
C ALA A 671 -41.15 -33.80 -11.06
N GLU A 672 -40.00 -33.13 -11.11
CA GLU A 672 -39.47 -32.53 -12.35
C GLU A 672 -38.51 -33.45 -13.12
N GLY A 673 -38.11 -33.03 -14.32
CA GLY A 673 -37.08 -33.73 -15.10
C GLY A 673 -37.48 -35.14 -15.52
N VAL A 674 -38.78 -35.45 -15.61
CA VAL A 674 -39.27 -36.76 -16.08
C VAL A 674 -39.04 -36.86 -17.59
N GLU A 675 -38.00 -37.60 -17.98
CA GLU A 675 -37.58 -37.81 -19.38
C GLU A 675 -38.05 -39.16 -19.94
N THR A 676 -38.37 -40.14 -19.08
CA THR A 676 -38.66 -41.53 -19.49
C THR A 676 -39.91 -42.14 -18.83
N ALA A 677 -40.60 -43.02 -19.56
CA ALA A 677 -41.75 -43.76 -19.03
C ALA A 677 -41.40 -44.64 -17.81
N ALA A 678 -40.14 -45.05 -17.68
CA ALA A 678 -39.64 -45.80 -16.52
C ALA A 678 -39.62 -44.92 -15.25
N GLN A 679 -39.14 -43.67 -15.34
CA GLN A 679 -39.20 -42.70 -14.24
C GLN A 679 -40.66 -42.40 -13.85
N ALA A 680 -41.52 -42.13 -14.83
CA ALA A 680 -42.95 -41.89 -14.59
C ALA A 680 -43.63 -43.09 -13.87
N THR A 681 -43.33 -44.32 -14.30
CA THR A 681 -43.84 -45.54 -13.65
C THR A 681 -43.30 -45.70 -12.22
N ALA A 682 -42.03 -45.39 -11.98
CA ALA A 682 -41.43 -45.45 -10.65
C ALA A 682 -42.04 -44.41 -9.70
N LEU A 683 -42.17 -43.16 -10.15
CA LEU A 683 -42.84 -42.08 -9.42
C LEU A 683 -44.30 -42.41 -9.11
N HIS A 684 -45.02 -43.04 -10.03
CA HIS A 684 -46.40 -43.48 -9.81
C HIS A 684 -46.49 -44.54 -8.70
N ARG A 685 -45.59 -45.52 -8.70
CA ARG A 685 -45.51 -46.55 -7.63
C ARG A 685 -45.14 -45.98 -6.27
N LEU A 686 -44.29 -44.95 -6.24
CA LEU A 686 -43.98 -44.20 -5.02
C LEU A 686 -45.16 -43.29 -4.58
N GLY A 687 -46.18 -43.13 -5.43
CA GLY A 687 -47.38 -42.34 -5.19
C GLY A 687 -47.13 -40.83 -5.28
N CYS A 688 -46.34 -40.41 -6.27
CA CYS A 688 -46.25 -39.02 -6.70
C CYS A 688 -47.53 -38.63 -7.48
N GLY A 689 -48.09 -37.45 -7.19
CA GLY A 689 -49.35 -37.00 -7.79
C GLY A 689 -49.18 -36.30 -9.14
N PHE A 690 -48.15 -35.45 -9.24
CA PHE A 690 -47.93 -34.56 -10.38
C PHE A 690 -46.51 -34.67 -10.91
N VAL A 691 -46.35 -34.53 -12.22
CA VAL A 691 -45.06 -34.65 -12.91
C VAL A 691 -44.90 -33.61 -13.99
N GLN A 692 -43.64 -33.24 -14.25
CA GLN A 692 -43.24 -32.33 -15.31
C GLN A 692 -41.94 -32.85 -15.96
N GLY A 693 -41.82 -32.71 -17.28
CA GLY A 693 -40.60 -33.09 -17.99
C GLY A 693 -40.83 -33.41 -19.47
N PHE A 694 -39.71 -33.67 -20.16
CA PHE A 694 -39.68 -33.86 -21.61
C PHE A 694 -40.34 -35.16 -22.10
N LEU A 695 -40.70 -36.08 -21.20
CA LEU A 695 -41.57 -37.22 -21.54
C LEU A 695 -42.94 -36.76 -22.06
N PHE A 696 -43.46 -35.65 -21.53
CA PHE A 696 -44.78 -35.12 -21.86
C PHE A 696 -44.67 -34.02 -22.91
N SER A 697 -43.87 -32.99 -22.65
CA SER A 697 -43.52 -31.97 -23.63
C SER A 697 -42.29 -31.17 -23.22
N HIS A 698 -41.61 -30.62 -24.23
CA HIS A 698 -40.74 -29.47 -24.04
C HIS A 698 -41.57 -28.20 -23.77
N PRO A 699 -40.98 -27.11 -23.29
CA PRO A 699 -41.67 -25.81 -23.19
C PRO A 699 -42.15 -25.31 -24.56
N LEU A 700 -43.41 -24.89 -24.64
CA LEU A 700 -44.11 -24.52 -25.88
C LEU A 700 -44.45 -23.02 -25.92
N ASP A 701 -44.77 -22.48 -27.09
CA ASP A 701 -45.51 -21.21 -27.16
C ASP A 701 -46.98 -21.40 -26.75
N ILE A 702 -47.73 -20.30 -26.66
CA ILE A 702 -49.12 -20.32 -26.21
C ILE A 702 -50.07 -21.03 -27.18
N ASP A 703 -49.79 -21.00 -28.49
CA ASP A 703 -50.65 -21.62 -29.50
C ASP A 703 -50.50 -23.14 -29.48
N ALA A 704 -49.27 -23.65 -29.36
CA ALA A 704 -49.00 -25.07 -29.16
C ALA A 704 -49.48 -25.58 -27.78
N ALA A 705 -49.39 -24.75 -26.72
CA ALA A 705 -49.98 -25.07 -25.43
C ALA A 705 -51.52 -25.15 -25.50
N ALA A 706 -52.17 -24.24 -26.22
CA ALA A 706 -53.60 -24.27 -26.49
C ALA A 706 -54.01 -25.51 -27.30
N ALA A 707 -53.21 -25.91 -28.30
CA ALA A 707 -53.43 -27.13 -29.07
C ALA A 707 -53.45 -28.38 -28.17
N LEU A 708 -52.49 -28.51 -27.22
CA LEU A 708 -52.46 -29.61 -26.25
C LEU A 708 -53.69 -29.66 -25.32
N VAL A 709 -54.23 -28.50 -24.92
CA VAL A 709 -55.47 -28.44 -24.12
C VAL A 709 -56.71 -28.82 -24.95
N SER A 710 -56.68 -28.53 -26.26
CA SER A 710 -57.84 -28.68 -27.16
C SER A 710 -58.09 -30.10 -27.68
N GLY A 711 -57.05 -30.94 -27.78
CA GLY A 711 -57.15 -32.27 -28.39
C GLY A 711 -57.58 -33.36 -27.40
N ASP A 712 -58.13 -34.46 -27.93
CA ASP A 712 -58.31 -35.71 -27.19
C ASP A 712 -56.98 -36.27 -26.64
N ALA A 713 -55.84 -35.75 -27.12
CA ALA A 713 -54.50 -35.91 -26.55
C ALA A 713 -54.31 -35.28 -25.15
N SER A 714 -55.35 -34.71 -24.52
CA SER A 714 -55.31 -34.28 -23.12
C SER A 714 -55.07 -35.43 -22.13
N GLU A 715 -55.11 -36.68 -22.58
CA GLU A 715 -54.67 -37.87 -21.85
C GLU A 715 -53.30 -38.36 -22.38
N PHE A 716 -52.22 -38.00 -21.69
CA PHE A 716 -50.95 -38.72 -21.86
C PHE A 716 -51.13 -40.16 -21.37
N PRO A 717 -50.54 -41.18 -22.04
CA PRO A 717 -50.72 -42.57 -21.66
C PRO A 717 -50.26 -42.81 -20.23
N ALA A 718 -51.23 -43.09 -19.33
CA ALA A 718 -50.95 -43.38 -17.94
C ALA A 718 -50.02 -44.60 -17.82
N PRO A 719 -49.08 -44.63 -16.85
CA PRO A 719 -48.22 -45.79 -16.65
C PRO A 719 -49.08 -47.05 -16.39
N PRO A 720 -48.74 -48.21 -16.97
CA PRO A 720 -49.63 -49.36 -17.00
C PRO A 720 -49.99 -49.86 -15.61
N GLN A 721 -51.28 -49.81 -15.28
CA GLN A 721 -51.86 -50.38 -14.06
C GLN A 721 -51.84 -51.92 -14.17
N GLN A 722 -50.74 -52.54 -13.74
CA GLN A 722 -50.75 -53.98 -13.48
C GLN A 722 -51.55 -54.28 -12.21
N ALA A 723 -52.43 -55.28 -12.29
CA ALA A 723 -53.36 -55.66 -11.24
C ALA A 723 -52.63 -55.92 -9.91
N CYS A 724 -53.13 -55.29 -8.84
CA CYS A 724 -52.55 -55.38 -7.50
C CYS A 724 -52.92 -56.71 -6.81
N ASP A 725 -52.31 -57.81 -7.23
CA ASP A 725 -52.48 -59.10 -6.58
C ASP A 725 -51.61 -59.25 -5.32
N ARG A 726 -52.29 -59.18 -4.18
CA ARG A 726 -51.93 -59.74 -2.86
C ARG A 726 -50.48 -59.57 -2.36
N VAL A 727 -50.30 -58.57 -1.49
CA VAL A 727 -49.60 -58.79 -0.21
C VAL A 727 -50.63 -58.70 0.91
N HIS A 728 -50.86 -59.81 1.62
CA HIS A 728 -51.76 -59.84 2.78
C HIS A 728 -51.15 -59.11 3.99
N GLY A 729 -51.98 -58.47 4.82
CA GLY A 729 -51.64 -58.33 6.24
C GLY A 729 -51.94 -57.03 6.98
N VAL A 730 -53.07 -56.34 6.75
CA VAL A 730 -53.59 -55.37 7.75
C VAL A 730 -55.09 -55.62 7.98
N GLY A 731 -55.48 -55.79 9.25
CA GLY A 731 -56.86 -56.11 9.65
C GLY A 731 -57.81 -54.90 9.63
N PRO A 732 -59.12 -55.12 9.76
CA PRO A 732 -60.13 -54.07 9.63
C PRO A 732 -60.22 -53.21 10.90
N GLY A 733 -59.86 -51.93 10.81
CA GLY A 733 -59.76 -51.05 11.99
C GLY A 733 -59.88 -49.55 11.71
N ALA A 734 -60.74 -49.12 10.77
CA ALA A 734 -60.99 -47.70 10.51
C ALA A 734 -62.41 -47.42 10.01
N ARG A 735 -63.39 -47.38 10.92
CA ARG A 735 -64.69 -46.70 10.73
C ARG A 735 -65.08 -46.01 12.03
N ARG A 736 -65.40 -44.71 11.93
CA ARG A 736 -65.53 -43.74 13.06
C ARG A 736 -64.13 -43.46 13.65
N VAL A 737 -63.72 -42.22 13.91
CA VAL A 737 -64.49 -41.13 14.53
C VAL A 737 -64.26 -39.79 13.80
N GLN A 738 -65.34 -39.20 13.29
CA GLN A 738 -65.54 -37.75 13.40
C GLN A 738 -66.35 -37.55 14.68
N ASP A 739 -65.74 -36.96 15.71
CA ASP A 739 -66.39 -36.15 16.73
C ASP A 739 -65.40 -35.73 17.84
N ARG A 740 -65.66 -34.54 18.38
CA ARG A 740 -65.11 -33.96 19.64
C ARG A 740 -63.64 -33.52 19.66
N LEU A 741 -63.51 -32.25 19.26
CA LEU A 741 -62.71 -31.28 20.03
C LEU A 741 -63.06 -31.29 21.53
N ALA A 742 -62.07 -30.87 22.33
CA ALA A 742 -62.09 -30.41 23.73
C ALA A 742 -61.55 -31.38 24.79
N GLY A 743 -60.64 -30.89 25.64
CA GLY A 743 -60.29 -31.55 26.91
C GLY A 743 -58.81 -31.65 27.28
N ALA A 744 -58.19 -30.50 27.57
CA ALA A 744 -57.24 -30.25 28.66
C ALA A 744 -56.14 -31.27 29.11
N ALA A 745 -54.96 -30.67 29.38
CA ALA A 745 -54.05 -30.91 30.51
C ALA A 745 -53.03 -32.08 30.49
N GLU A 746 -51.77 -31.66 30.64
CA GLU A 746 -50.62 -32.36 31.24
C GLU A 746 -50.82 -32.66 32.76
N PRO A 747 -49.81 -33.12 33.54
CA PRO A 747 -48.95 -34.32 33.38
C PRO A 747 -48.80 -35.14 34.70
N ALA A 748 -48.28 -36.38 34.61
CA ALA A 748 -47.53 -37.06 35.69
C ALA A 748 -46.76 -38.26 35.07
N VAL A 749 -45.42 -38.40 35.11
CA VAL A 749 -44.43 -38.47 36.22
C VAL A 749 -44.20 -39.90 36.75
N ALA A 750 -42.91 -40.30 36.74
CA ALA A 750 -42.28 -41.40 37.48
C ALA A 750 -42.63 -42.87 37.11
N ALA A 751 -41.81 -43.88 37.43
CA ALA A 751 -40.35 -44.00 37.56
C ALA A 751 -39.97 -45.49 37.81
N HIS A 752 -38.76 -45.91 37.42
CA HIS A 752 -38.08 -47.17 37.84
C HIS A 752 -38.77 -48.50 37.42
N GLY A 753 -38.09 -49.65 37.36
CA GLY A 753 -36.65 -49.93 37.48
C GLY A 753 -36.36 -51.44 37.67
N GLY A 754 -35.15 -51.88 37.29
CA GLY A 754 -34.62 -53.24 37.49
C GLY A 754 -35.24 -54.34 36.60
N SER A 755 -34.63 -55.49 36.31
CA SER A 755 -33.25 -56.01 36.40
C SER A 755 -33.38 -57.53 36.19
N GLY A 756 -32.63 -58.15 35.28
CA GLY A 756 -32.71 -59.61 35.06
C GLY A 756 -31.47 -60.17 34.35
N ARG A 757 -30.85 -61.20 34.93
CA ARG A 757 -29.52 -61.73 34.52
C ARG A 757 -29.63 -62.89 33.53
N GLY A 758 -28.59 -63.11 32.72
CA GLY A 758 -28.35 -64.39 32.04
C GLY A 758 -26.95 -64.46 31.40
N ARG A 759 -26.10 -65.42 31.81
CA ARG A 759 -24.73 -65.63 31.27
C ARG A 759 -24.69 -66.82 30.31
N GLY A 760 -23.80 -66.78 29.31
CA GLY A 760 -23.40 -67.94 28.51
C GLY A 760 -22.16 -67.63 27.66
N ARG A 761 -21.16 -68.52 27.61
CA ARG A 761 -19.84 -68.27 26.97
C ARG A 761 -19.29 -69.59 26.42
N LYS A 762 -18.48 -69.53 25.34
CA LYS A 762 -17.57 -70.60 24.82
C LYS A 762 -18.26 -71.84 24.17
N VAL A 763 -17.65 -72.63 23.27
CA VAL A 763 -16.52 -72.46 22.30
C VAL A 763 -16.45 -73.71 21.38
N ARG A 764 -16.04 -73.57 20.10
CA ARG A 764 -15.51 -74.61 19.14
C ARG A 764 -16.41 -75.85 18.82
N ASP A 765 -16.39 -76.54 17.67
CA ASP A 765 -15.70 -76.57 16.36
C ASP A 765 -16.01 -77.99 15.76
N VAL A 766 -15.51 -78.33 14.56
CA VAL A 766 -15.27 -79.71 14.04
C VAL A 766 -16.35 -80.41 13.17
N ARG A 767 -16.24 -80.15 11.85
CA ARG A 767 -16.00 -81.11 10.71
C ARG A 767 -17.10 -81.76 9.82
N ARG A 768 -16.70 -81.79 8.51
CA ARG A 768 -16.93 -82.78 7.40
C ARG A 768 -18.34 -82.85 6.80
N GLY A 769 -18.54 -83.08 5.49
CA GLY A 769 -17.69 -83.30 4.29
C GLY A 769 -18.62 -83.67 3.10
N GLY A 770 -18.25 -83.73 1.80
CA GLY A 770 -16.99 -83.44 1.11
C GLY A 770 -17.16 -83.44 -0.45
N GLU A 771 -16.04 -83.18 -1.14
CA GLU A 771 -15.53 -83.76 -2.41
C GLU A 771 -16.38 -84.02 -3.68
N GLY A 772 -15.84 -83.55 -4.83
CA GLY A 772 -16.19 -83.89 -6.21
C GLY A 772 -15.21 -83.22 -7.21
N THR A 773 -14.78 -83.86 -8.31
CA THR A 773 -13.52 -83.48 -9.02
C THR A 773 -13.54 -83.49 -10.56
N ARG A 774 -12.50 -82.85 -11.17
CA ARG A 774 -11.97 -82.97 -12.58
C ARG A 774 -12.83 -82.33 -13.70
N ARG A 775 -12.34 -81.70 -14.80
CA ARG A 775 -11.13 -81.90 -15.64
C ARG A 775 -10.93 -80.75 -16.67
N LYS A 776 -9.67 -80.60 -17.12
CA LYS A 776 -9.04 -79.73 -18.16
C LYS A 776 -9.84 -79.33 -19.44
N ALA A 777 -9.53 -78.12 -19.98
CA ALA A 777 -9.04 -77.89 -21.36
C ALA A 777 -8.35 -76.50 -21.56
N ARG A 778 -7.37 -76.45 -22.48
CA ARG A 778 -6.68 -75.30 -23.14
C ARG A 778 -6.63 -75.66 -24.66
N PRO A 779 -6.43 -74.76 -25.65
CA PRO A 779 -5.30 -73.81 -25.70
C PRO A 779 -5.52 -72.46 -26.45
N GLY A 780 -4.46 -71.62 -26.44
CA GLY A 780 -3.92 -70.86 -27.59
C GLY A 780 -4.71 -69.64 -28.14
N GLY A 781 -4.09 -68.58 -28.67
CA GLY A 781 -2.68 -68.23 -28.87
C GLY A 781 -2.51 -67.41 -30.18
N GLY A 782 -1.76 -66.30 -30.20
CA GLY A 782 -1.50 -65.55 -31.44
C GLY A 782 -1.05 -64.10 -31.26
N GLN A 783 0.17 -63.78 -31.69
CA GLN A 783 0.73 -62.41 -31.76
C GLN A 783 0.61 -61.85 -33.19
N GLY A 784 0.65 -60.52 -33.32
CA GLY A 784 0.35 -59.77 -34.56
C GLY A 784 1.37 -59.78 -35.69
N ALA A 785 1.28 -58.76 -36.56
CA ALA A 785 2.33 -58.37 -37.51
C ALA A 785 2.08 -56.96 -38.08
N ASP A 786 3.18 -56.21 -38.26
CA ASP A 786 3.28 -55.01 -39.09
C ASP A 786 3.03 -55.28 -40.58
N ARG A 787 2.64 -54.22 -41.33
CA ARG A 787 3.26 -53.90 -42.63
C ARG A 787 2.85 -52.54 -43.18
N ALA A 788 3.84 -51.66 -43.36
CA ALA A 788 3.75 -50.49 -44.23
C ALA A 788 4.47 -50.77 -45.56
N VAL A 789 3.89 -50.37 -46.71
CA VAL A 789 4.62 -50.04 -47.96
C VAL A 789 3.88 -48.93 -48.72
N ARG A 790 4.67 -48.01 -49.30
CA ARG A 790 4.27 -46.82 -50.07
C ARG A 790 3.65 -47.16 -51.45
N ARG A 791 2.79 -46.28 -51.98
CA ARG A 791 2.84 -45.78 -53.37
C ARG A 791 1.89 -44.59 -53.63
N ALA A 792 2.42 -43.59 -54.34
CA ALA A 792 1.68 -42.56 -55.10
C ALA A 792 1.92 -42.85 -56.62
N PRO A 793 1.47 -42.06 -57.64
CA PRO A 793 0.86 -40.72 -57.58
C PRO A 793 -0.21 -40.36 -58.67
N GLN A 794 -0.56 -39.05 -58.74
CA GLN A 794 -1.09 -38.26 -59.88
C GLN A 794 -2.51 -38.48 -60.47
N ARG A 795 -3.33 -37.41 -60.41
CA ARG A 795 -3.87 -36.61 -61.57
C ARG A 795 -4.66 -35.39 -61.04
N ARG A 796 -4.14 -34.16 -61.17
CA ARG A 796 -4.44 -33.16 -62.23
C ARG A 796 -5.89 -32.60 -62.28
N ARG A 797 -6.06 -31.36 -61.80
CA ARG A 797 -6.52 -30.19 -62.59
C ARG A 797 -5.81 -28.92 -62.08
N ALA A 798 -5.57 -27.96 -62.96
CA ALA A 798 -4.71 -26.79 -62.73
C ALA A 798 -5.22 -25.54 -63.49
N VAL A 799 -4.48 -24.42 -63.35
CA VAL A 799 -4.63 -23.07 -63.99
C VAL A 799 -5.74 -22.23 -63.28
N ARG A 800 -5.59 -20.91 -63.00
CA ARG A 800 -4.65 -19.87 -63.48
C ARG A 800 -4.08 -18.93 -62.37
N ASP A 801 -2.76 -18.67 -62.41
CA ASP A 801 -2.01 -17.36 -62.47
C ASP A 801 -2.71 -16.04 -62.02
N GLN A 802 -2.05 -14.97 -61.53
CA GLN A 802 -0.65 -14.62 -61.17
C GLN A 802 -0.68 -13.24 -60.42
N ALA A 803 0.37 -12.61 -59.86
CA ALA A 803 1.82 -12.88 -59.69
C ALA A 803 2.36 -12.05 -58.48
N ALA A 804 3.68 -12.11 -58.26
CA ALA A 804 4.50 -11.19 -57.44
C ALA A 804 5.68 -10.68 -58.35
N PRO A 805 6.86 -10.19 -57.89
CA PRO A 805 7.33 -9.75 -56.57
C PRO A 805 8.16 -8.43 -56.61
N ARG A 806 8.79 -8.03 -55.49
CA ARG A 806 10.27 -7.81 -55.40
C ARG A 806 10.74 -7.53 -53.96
N ALA A 807 12.04 -7.76 -53.72
CA ALA A 807 12.74 -7.60 -52.45
C ALA A 807 13.97 -6.69 -52.62
N GLY A 808 14.59 -6.22 -51.52
CA GLY A 808 15.95 -5.64 -51.56
C GLY A 808 16.39 -4.86 -50.31
N SER A 809 17.59 -5.20 -49.80
CA SER A 809 18.56 -4.42 -48.95
C SER A 809 18.07 -3.75 -47.64
N GLN A 810 18.70 -3.91 -46.46
CA GLN A 810 20.11 -3.78 -46.01
C GLN A 810 20.62 -2.33 -45.79
N GLY A 811 21.36 -2.12 -44.69
CA GLY A 811 21.96 -0.85 -44.20
C GLY A 811 21.20 -0.30 -42.99
N GLU A 812 21.63 -0.40 -41.73
CA GLU A 812 22.83 0.19 -41.05
C GLU A 812 22.85 1.73 -41.01
N GLY A 813 23.19 2.31 -39.84
CA GLY A 813 23.78 3.66 -39.77
C GLY A 813 23.12 4.70 -38.86
N ALA A 814 23.43 4.64 -37.56
CA ALA A 814 23.80 5.75 -36.66
C ALA A 814 23.31 7.22 -36.89
N ASP A 815 22.60 7.72 -35.86
CA ASP A 815 23.05 8.80 -34.95
C ASP A 815 23.10 10.29 -35.38
N ALA A 816 22.83 11.17 -34.39
CA ALA A 816 22.84 12.65 -34.39
C ALA A 816 21.94 13.36 -35.42
N GLY A 817 21.39 14.55 -35.18
CA GLY A 817 21.52 15.48 -34.05
C GLY A 817 21.41 16.93 -34.54
N ALA A 818 21.04 17.85 -33.65
CA ALA A 818 21.12 19.32 -33.83
C ALA A 818 20.19 20.02 -34.86
N MET A 819 19.12 20.62 -34.32
CA MET A 819 18.91 22.09 -34.26
C MET A 819 18.72 22.99 -35.52
N VAL A 820 17.85 24.00 -35.30
CA VAL A 820 18.04 25.45 -35.62
C VAL A 820 17.31 26.11 -36.83
N ARG A 821 16.24 26.86 -36.45
CA ARG A 821 15.84 28.25 -36.84
C ARG A 821 14.99 28.58 -38.09
N GLN A 822 14.12 29.59 -37.86
CA GLN A 822 13.45 30.55 -38.79
C GLN A 822 12.44 29.92 -39.77
N GLY A 823 11.16 30.34 -39.94
CA GLY A 823 10.45 31.61 -39.69
C GLY A 823 10.37 32.48 -40.96
N PRO A 824 9.33 33.32 -41.23
CA PRO A 824 8.01 33.48 -40.59
C PRO A 824 6.79 33.64 -41.57
N ALA A 825 5.60 33.91 -41.01
CA ALA A 825 4.48 34.75 -41.53
C ALA A 825 3.35 34.21 -42.46
N ARG A 826 2.10 34.30 -41.92
CA ARG A 826 0.81 34.78 -42.53
C ARG A 826 0.22 34.01 -43.73
N HIS A 827 -1.09 33.83 -43.92
CA HIS A 827 -2.35 34.17 -43.22
C HIS A 827 -3.42 33.11 -43.58
N GLY A 828 -4.48 32.91 -42.77
CA GLY A 828 -5.65 32.11 -43.19
C GLY A 828 -6.59 31.76 -42.03
N ALA A 829 -7.88 32.07 -42.18
CA ALA A 829 -8.95 32.02 -41.17
C ALA A 829 -9.06 30.72 -40.32
N GLY A 830 -9.53 30.89 -39.08
CA GLY A 830 -10.09 29.80 -38.24
C GLY A 830 -11.61 29.60 -38.51
N PRO A 831 -12.39 29.03 -37.56
CA PRO A 831 -12.05 28.71 -36.17
C PRO A 831 -12.31 27.25 -35.75
N GLU A 832 -11.58 26.78 -34.73
CA GLU A 832 -12.14 26.00 -33.61
C GLU A 832 -11.11 25.91 -32.47
N ARG A 833 -11.48 26.40 -31.28
CA ARG A 833 -10.74 26.38 -30.01
C ARG A 833 -11.78 25.95 -28.95
N ARG A 834 -11.58 24.99 -28.05
CA ARG A 834 -10.46 24.71 -27.13
C ARG A 834 -10.03 25.92 -26.28
N GLY A 835 -10.47 25.90 -25.03
CA GLY A 835 -9.99 26.64 -23.87
C GLY A 835 -10.73 26.01 -22.69
N ASP A 836 -10.12 25.15 -21.87
CA ASP A 836 -8.95 25.33 -20.99
C ASP A 836 -9.33 25.91 -19.62
N GLU A 837 -8.43 25.66 -18.68
CA GLU A 837 -8.64 25.74 -17.23
C GLU A 837 -8.77 27.16 -16.66
N GLU A 838 -9.23 27.17 -15.41
CA GLU A 838 -8.62 27.91 -14.28
C GLU A 838 -9.15 29.29 -13.80
N VAL A 839 -8.94 29.46 -12.48
CA VAL A 839 -8.65 30.72 -11.75
C VAL A 839 -9.79 31.54 -11.06
N LEU A 840 -9.84 31.33 -9.73
CA LEU A 840 -9.91 32.29 -8.60
C LEU A 840 -11.14 33.19 -8.26
N ARG A 841 -11.64 32.95 -7.02
CA ARG A 841 -11.87 33.87 -5.88
C ARG A 841 -12.66 35.21 -6.03
N ALA A 842 -13.87 35.19 -5.44
CA ALA A 842 -14.32 35.97 -4.27
C ALA A 842 -14.36 37.52 -4.25
N GLU A 843 -15.57 38.09 -4.03
CA GLU A 843 -15.97 39.15 -3.06
C GLU A 843 -17.52 39.31 -3.10
N GLN A 844 -18.27 39.13 -2.00
CA GLN A 844 -18.73 40.07 -0.94
C GLN A 844 -20.11 40.78 -1.12
N VAL A 845 -21.04 40.44 -0.21
CA VAL A 845 -22.01 41.28 0.57
C VAL A 845 -23.00 42.27 -0.10
N ALA A 846 -24.31 42.00 0.05
CA ALA A 846 -25.41 42.90 0.51
C ALA A 846 -26.76 42.11 0.51
N ASP A 847 -27.40 41.82 1.64
CA ASP A 847 -28.43 42.60 2.39
C ASP A 847 -29.84 42.69 1.71
N GLY A 848 -30.93 42.43 2.46
CA GLY A 848 -32.30 42.42 1.90
C GLY A 848 -33.44 41.64 2.61
N ARG A 849 -33.82 42.05 3.83
CA ARG A 849 -35.14 41.91 4.53
C ARG A 849 -36.25 40.90 4.11
N GLN A 850 -36.70 40.13 5.13
CA GLN A 850 -38.10 39.81 5.54
C GLN A 850 -39.30 39.88 4.56
N VAL A 851 -40.13 38.83 4.52
CA VAL A 851 -41.62 38.87 4.77
C VAL A 851 -42.09 37.52 5.39
N VAL A 852 -43.17 37.56 6.19
CA VAL A 852 -43.76 36.47 7.00
C VAL A 852 -45.06 35.90 6.41
N ARG A 853 -45.30 34.57 6.58
CA ARG A 853 -46.60 33.87 6.84
C ARG A 853 -46.28 32.36 7.07
N ARG A 854 -46.53 31.67 8.20
CA ARG A 854 -47.72 31.42 9.06
C ARG A 854 -48.87 30.62 8.41
N ASP A 855 -48.91 29.32 8.72
CA ASP A 855 -49.96 28.62 9.50
C ASP A 855 -49.30 27.38 10.17
N GLN A 856 -49.44 27.05 11.48
CA GLN A 856 -50.62 26.60 12.25
C GLN A 856 -51.17 25.24 11.78
N GLY A 857 -51.38 24.18 12.59
CA GLY A 857 -51.10 23.86 14.00
C GLY A 857 -51.03 22.30 14.13
N ALA A 858 -50.91 21.62 15.27
CA ALA A 858 -51.19 21.98 16.67
C ALA A 858 -50.43 21.06 17.66
N HIS A 859 -50.30 21.51 18.91
CA HIS A 859 -50.46 20.79 20.20
C HIS A 859 -50.43 19.24 20.18
N ARG A 860 -49.74 18.51 21.07
CA ARG A 860 -49.46 18.74 22.52
C ARG A 860 -48.49 17.62 23.03
N ASP A 861 -47.91 17.57 24.24
CA ASP A 861 -47.83 18.46 25.43
C ASP A 861 -46.51 18.17 26.21
N LEU A 862 -46.29 18.81 27.36
CA LEU A 862 -45.26 18.51 28.38
C LEU A 862 -45.86 17.76 29.60
N PRO A 863 -45.04 17.29 30.58
CA PRO A 863 -44.62 18.18 31.67
C PRO A 863 -43.14 18.07 32.09
N GLU A 864 -42.64 19.16 32.69
CA GLU A 864 -41.33 19.30 33.34
C GLU A 864 -41.36 18.88 34.83
N ALA A 865 -40.18 18.59 35.39
CA ALA A 865 -39.74 18.96 36.76
C ALA A 865 -38.21 18.73 36.83
N ALA A 866 -37.35 19.76 36.94
CA ALA A 866 -36.95 20.48 38.16
C ALA A 866 -36.09 19.61 39.12
N GLU A 867 -35.02 20.04 39.81
CA GLU A 867 -34.14 21.21 39.88
C GLU A 867 -33.17 20.91 41.06
N GLY A 868 -31.94 21.48 41.08
CA GLY A 868 -31.06 21.50 42.26
C GLY A 868 -30.29 20.20 42.61
N ALA A 869 -29.22 20.23 43.41
CA ALA A 869 -28.44 21.37 43.92
C ALA A 869 -27.00 20.96 44.35
N ARG A 870 -26.07 21.91 44.19
CA ARG A 870 -24.84 22.22 44.98
C ARG A 870 -24.18 21.16 45.90
N SER A 871 -22.84 21.14 45.83
CA SER A 871 -21.87 21.24 46.96
C SER A 871 -20.83 20.11 47.11
N ALA A 872 -19.63 20.54 47.50
CA ALA A 872 -18.43 19.82 47.90
C ALA A 872 -18.66 18.79 49.04
N ASP A 873 -17.76 17.84 49.34
CA ASP A 873 -16.46 18.12 49.98
C ASP A 873 -15.40 16.97 49.90
N GLN A 874 -14.22 17.26 50.44
CA GLN A 874 -12.97 16.50 50.52
C GLN A 874 -13.05 15.14 51.27
N GLY A 875 -12.04 14.26 51.06
CA GLY A 875 -11.81 13.13 51.97
C GLY A 875 -10.63 12.20 51.63
N ARG A 876 -9.44 12.47 52.18
CA ARG A 876 -8.28 11.56 52.14
C ARG A 876 -8.55 10.22 52.88
N ARG A 877 -7.97 9.10 52.42
CA ARG A 877 -6.91 8.31 53.14
C ARG A 877 -6.64 6.91 52.51
N ARG A 878 -5.34 6.59 52.38
CA ARG A 878 -4.73 5.24 52.50
C ARG A 878 -4.29 5.06 53.99
N PRO A 879 -4.07 3.85 54.57
CA PRO A 879 -3.01 2.91 54.15
C PRO A 879 -3.25 1.38 54.41
N GLU A 880 -2.26 0.55 54.02
CA GLU A 880 -1.64 -0.67 54.66
C GLU A 880 -2.44 -1.57 55.64
N ALA A 881 -2.21 -2.89 55.81
CA ALA A 881 -1.36 -3.94 55.17
C ALA A 881 -1.74 -5.36 55.75
N GLU A 882 -0.92 -6.41 55.49
CA GLU A 882 -0.90 -7.77 56.11
C GLU A 882 -1.96 -8.84 55.69
N ALA A 883 -1.73 -10.17 55.69
CA ALA A 883 -0.49 -11.00 55.66
C ALA A 883 -0.75 -12.54 55.43
N ARG A 884 0.26 -13.24 54.86
CA ARG A 884 0.69 -14.68 55.03
C ARG A 884 -0.21 -15.89 54.65
N ARG A 885 0.32 -16.74 53.75
CA ARG A 885 0.79 -18.17 53.92
C ARG A 885 0.95 -18.79 52.50
N ALA A 886 2.14 -19.17 52.00
CA ALA A 886 3.05 -20.27 52.37
C ALA A 886 2.63 -21.66 51.82
N ASP A 887 3.33 -22.16 50.77
CA ASP A 887 3.94 -23.51 50.76
C ASP A 887 4.80 -23.83 49.50
N HIS A 888 5.94 -24.48 49.74
CA HIS A 888 6.86 -25.15 48.81
C HIS A 888 7.65 -26.15 49.69
N PRO A 889 7.99 -27.38 49.25
CA PRO A 889 9.05 -27.57 48.25
C PRO A 889 8.95 -28.87 47.40
N GLY A 890 9.95 -29.12 46.54
CA GLY A 890 10.18 -30.45 45.94
C GLY A 890 11.27 -30.46 44.86
N ALA A 891 12.47 -30.92 45.19
CA ALA A 891 13.60 -31.05 44.26
C ALA A 891 13.93 -32.52 43.96
N ALA A 892 14.34 -32.82 42.72
CA ALA A 892 14.96 -34.10 42.36
C ALA A 892 15.83 -33.99 41.08
N GLU A 893 17.14 -34.18 41.24
CA GLU A 893 18.06 -34.69 40.21
C GLU A 893 18.33 -36.17 40.53
N PRO A 894 18.65 -37.07 39.57
CA PRO A 894 20.05 -37.21 39.16
C PRO A 894 20.38 -37.79 37.75
N SER A 895 21.35 -37.15 37.08
CA SER A 895 22.52 -37.76 36.39
C SER A 895 22.40 -38.77 35.19
N PRO A 896 23.51 -39.02 34.44
CA PRO A 896 23.46 -39.38 33.00
C PRO A 896 24.15 -40.71 32.62
N ARG A 897 24.12 -41.09 31.32
CA ARG A 897 25.22 -41.86 30.64
C ARG A 897 25.09 -42.02 29.11
N GLY A 898 26.17 -41.66 28.40
CA GLY A 898 26.63 -42.25 27.11
C GLY A 898 25.91 -41.84 25.81
N GLY A 899 26.60 -41.59 24.67
CA GLY A 899 28.04 -41.47 24.46
C GLY A 899 28.50 -41.76 23.01
N GLY A 900 29.25 -40.82 22.40
CA GLY A 900 29.98 -41.01 21.13
C GLY A 900 29.41 -40.21 19.94
N ARG A 901 30.21 -39.63 19.03
CA ARG A 901 31.69 -39.49 18.99
C ARG A 901 32.07 -38.15 18.32
N HIS A 902 33.14 -37.52 18.80
CA HIS A 902 33.84 -36.45 18.06
C HIS A 902 34.66 -37.02 16.88
N ARG A 903 34.73 -36.31 15.76
CA ARG A 903 35.93 -35.51 15.39
C ARG A 903 35.68 -34.58 14.18
N PRO A 904 36.47 -33.49 14.03
CA PRO A 904 36.26 -32.46 13.01
C PRO A 904 37.14 -32.68 11.76
N PHE A 905 36.88 -31.91 10.71
CA PHE A 905 37.84 -31.66 9.62
C PHE A 905 38.03 -30.15 9.39
N ALA A 906 39.27 -29.75 9.15
CA ALA A 906 39.68 -28.40 8.79
C ALA A 906 40.86 -28.48 7.81
N ARG A 907 41.05 -27.41 7.01
CA ARG A 907 42.09 -27.24 5.95
C ARG A 907 41.89 -28.08 4.68
N ALA A 908 42.32 -27.64 3.48
CA ALA A 908 42.69 -26.31 2.97
C ALA A 908 42.90 -26.40 1.43
N GLY A 909 42.96 -25.24 0.75
CA GLY A 909 43.38 -25.10 -0.66
C GLY A 909 42.26 -25.31 -1.70
N GLU A 910 42.29 -24.68 -2.88
CA GLU A 910 43.24 -23.69 -3.40
C GLU A 910 42.60 -22.79 -4.48
N CYS A 911 43.25 -21.64 -4.68
CA CYS A 911 43.05 -20.62 -5.70
C CYS A 911 42.88 -21.10 -7.15
N ALA A 912 42.07 -20.36 -7.91
CA ALA A 912 42.45 -19.86 -9.23
C ALA A 912 41.70 -18.54 -9.55
N ARG A 913 42.45 -17.49 -9.91
CA ARG A 913 41.95 -16.28 -10.59
C ARG A 913 42.54 -16.28 -12.00
N ASP A 914 41.78 -15.77 -12.96
CA ASP A 914 42.30 -15.11 -14.16
C ASP A 914 41.52 -13.78 -14.26
N HIS A 915 42.16 -12.64 -13.97
CA HIS A 915 42.75 -11.70 -14.93
C HIS A 915 41.70 -10.91 -15.75
N ARG A 916 41.72 -9.58 -15.78
CA ARG A 916 42.78 -8.60 -15.41
C ARG A 916 42.39 -7.68 -14.27
#